data_AF-A0A5N7A6Y0-F1
#
_entry.id   AF-A0A5N7A6Y0-F1
#
_cell.length_a   1.000
_cell.length_b   1.000
_cell.length_c   1.000
_cell.angle_alpha   90.00
_cell.angle_beta   90.00
_cell.angle_gamma   90.00
#
_symmetry.space_group_name_H-M   'P 1'
#
loop_
_entity.id
_entity.type
_entity.pdbx_description
1 polymer ?
#
loop_
_entity_poly.entity_id
_entity_poly.type
_entity_poly.pdbx_seq_one_letter_code
_entity_poly.pdbx_strand_id
1 'polypeptide(L)'
;MVNIAQLPPELFCPVLDLAFENQSDIQLLCRLSLLSRQWYEALVPRIYAEWTYNGARQSFRSLWNFLRTILSDTRLAALVHSLHIGNWGYYPHARSGECEELNLPRDEITIFREAISRAGIKHLESSIIKDIRKRDRRPLMALLLTCLPNLTRIHAHIPQSDPVLSGALRQILDCQSDDNPPALLSKLSELYVLGEVGIPTCDLMNYDLLPRADQTLLHLNDLWPALHLTGLQTLSLFGLDTANAALRLGASPALSRLKHLSIISGFNSSCTYSDLRALLTLPEALISFSLYVQDHAFGSIGGDMISNAGLWKVLRKHQNSLEYLDIYRDAEHTRLYMSQGHFGLLRPFTRLKRLCIQPEVLLGSFWDRPNAPYRLKDRLPCNLQSLTLYGGKMFFHTSSMSVHIQEALGSGIFPFLILIELEGFYVDSDVSEVCRENGVSLSMGRSCQHKALSRDCQLRKEGSCPPFLQKTYHMRMDGQRRAVMFAFFPMECRGRGEILLPLDDSMDAYEEMDTEDEDLDQCTGDLKLRMLDLWVHNGGTAYMVFQNFGHSSLPPLFSFAIYFTHVLVSRERVDHRALYHALCDSYRNYDVRFDLYFVPGIGDEGCIAHYRQEGRFRGDYKKQLQAYKESSRYDVSPGVGFLPSMVHDYSDTGFYRGLLFICPEPEWNGNQETLWSVQFDPVRQAGDSTESSDEENIPLHCIQRHPINDRSRRYEGYDGECPIDRWISDIASWHREELRGPWLKATRRGWQSWR
;
A
#
# COMPACT_ATOMS: atom_id res chain seq x y z
N MET A 1 43.53 -13.56 -21.29
CA MET A 1 42.07 -13.85 -21.27
C MET A 1 41.38 -12.89 -22.23
N VAL A 2 40.50 -13.40 -23.10
CA VAL A 2 39.68 -12.55 -23.99
C VAL A 2 38.73 -11.73 -23.12
N ASN A 3 38.64 -10.42 -23.34
CA ASN A 3 37.72 -9.58 -22.60
C ASN A 3 36.28 -9.92 -23.01
N ILE A 4 35.46 -10.34 -22.05
CA ILE A 4 34.06 -10.75 -22.28
C ILE A 4 33.24 -9.60 -22.88
N ALA A 5 33.60 -8.34 -22.61
CA ALA A 5 32.96 -7.18 -23.23
C ALA A 5 33.25 -7.01 -24.75
N GLN A 6 34.08 -7.87 -25.34
CA GLN A 6 34.30 -7.94 -26.79
C GLN A 6 33.34 -8.91 -27.49
N LEU A 7 32.53 -9.64 -26.73
CA LEU A 7 31.48 -10.46 -27.31
C LEU A 7 30.45 -9.56 -28.02
N PRO A 8 29.88 -10.01 -29.15
CA PRO A 8 28.72 -9.36 -29.75
C PRO A 8 27.61 -9.15 -28.71
N PRO A 9 26.82 -8.06 -28.78
CA PRO A 9 25.72 -7.79 -27.85
C PRO A 9 24.77 -8.98 -27.67
N GLU A 10 24.56 -9.76 -28.73
CA GLU A 10 23.70 -10.95 -28.76
C GLU A 10 24.22 -12.10 -27.88
N LEU A 11 25.53 -12.12 -27.58
CA LEU A 11 26.15 -13.09 -26.68
C LEU A 11 26.44 -12.47 -25.31
N PHE A 12 26.80 -11.19 -25.27
CA PHE A 12 27.11 -10.47 -24.05
C PHE A 12 25.86 -10.27 -23.16
N CYS A 13 24.73 -9.85 -23.74
CA CYS A 13 23.50 -9.60 -22.99
C CYS A 13 22.96 -10.86 -22.27
N PRO A 14 22.83 -12.03 -22.93
CA PRO A 14 22.41 -13.25 -22.26
C PRO A 14 23.36 -13.70 -21.14
N VAL A 15 24.68 -13.47 -21.31
CA VAL A 15 25.65 -13.76 -20.24
C VAL A 15 25.41 -12.89 -19.02
N LEU A 16 25.10 -11.61 -19.21
CA LEU A 16 24.72 -10.73 -18.10
C LEU A 16 23.37 -11.16 -17.50
N ASP A 17 22.39 -11.52 -18.32
CA ASP A 17 21.06 -11.97 -17.84
C ASP A 17 21.18 -13.22 -16.95
N LEU A 18 22.02 -14.17 -17.35
CA LEU A 18 22.31 -15.38 -16.58
C LEU A 18 23.14 -15.09 -15.34
N ALA A 19 24.14 -14.20 -15.44
CA ALA A 19 25.02 -13.86 -14.32
C ALA A 19 24.30 -13.08 -13.19
N PHE A 20 23.18 -12.42 -13.52
CA PHE A 20 22.43 -11.61 -12.57
C PHE A 20 21.05 -12.18 -12.22
N GLU A 21 20.76 -13.45 -12.57
CA GLU A 21 19.55 -14.20 -12.19
C GLU A 21 18.27 -13.36 -12.09
N ASN A 22 17.92 -12.63 -13.16
CA ASN A 22 16.75 -11.75 -13.25
C ASN A 22 16.69 -10.54 -12.28
N GLN A 23 17.72 -10.30 -11.47
CA GLN A 23 17.91 -9.06 -10.73
C GLN A 23 18.84 -8.15 -11.52
N SER A 24 18.28 -7.30 -12.38
CA SER A 24 19.00 -6.19 -12.99
C SER A 24 19.32 -5.14 -11.90
N ASP A 25 20.30 -5.43 -11.04
CA ASP A 25 20.84 -4.45 -10.12
C ASP A 25 21.61 -3.41 -10.94
N ILE A 26 20.90 -2.33 -11.29
CA ILE A 26 21.45 -1.18 -12.03
C ILE A 26 22.70 -0.64 -11.33
N GLN A 27 22.81 -0.75 -10.00
CA GLN A 27 24.02 -0.31 -9.30
C GLN A 27 25.22 -1.18 -9.65
N LEU A 28 25.02 -2.49 -9.76
CA LEU A 28 26.05 -3.42 -10.19
C LEU A 28 26.46 -3.16 -11.65
N LEU A 29 25.49 -2.96 -12.55
CA LEU A 29 25.78 -2.59 -13.94
C LEU A 29 26.56 -1.27 -14.03
N CYS A 30 26.19 -0.26 -13.23
CA CYS A 30 26.94 0.99 -13.12
C CYS A 30 28.37 0.74 -12.63
N ARG A 31 28.60 -0.12 -11.63
CA ARG A 31 29.96 -0.47 -11.16
C ARG A 31 30.78 -1.18 -12.24
N LEU A 32 30.17 -2.10 -12.99
CA LEU A 32 30.83 -2.81 -14.08
C LEU A 32 31.19 -1.87 -15.24
N SER A 33 30.37 -0.85 -15.50
CA SER A 33 30.66 0.16 -16.53
C SER A 33 31.96 0.94 -16.26
N LEU A 34 32.44 0.95 -15.01
CA LEU A 34 33.67 1.62 -14.61
C LEU A 34 34.94 0.77 -14.82
N LEU A 35 34.81 -0.51 -15.21
CA LEU A 35 35.97 -1.40 -15.38
C LEU A 35 36.84 -1.02 -16.57
N SER A 36 36.23 -0.66 -17.71
CA SER A 36 36.93 -0.16 -18.88
C SER A 36 35.98 0.56 -19.84
N ARG A 37 36.53 1.30 -20.80
CA ARG A 37 35.73 1.95 -21.87
C ARG A 37 34.88 0.96 -22.67
N GLN A 38 35.36 -0.28 -22.86
CA GLN A 38 34.61 -1.31 -23.57
C GLN A 38 33.39 -1.78 -22.76
N TRP A 39 33.57 -1.97 -21.45
CA TRP A 39 32.46 -2.28 -20.55
C TRP A 39 31.45 -1.13 -20.47
N TYR A 40 31.93 0.11 -20.46
CA TYR A 40 31.07 1.30 -20.54
C TYR A 40 30.22 1.29 -21.82
N GLU A 41 30.85 1.20 -23.00
CA GLU A 41 30.16 1.22 -24.29
C GLU A 41 29.14 0.08 -24.43
N ALA A 42 29.44 -1.11 -23.89
CA ALA A 42 28.54 -2.26 -23.93
C ALA A 42 27.36 -2.15 -22.95
N LEU A 43 27.54 -1.56 -21.76
CA LEU A 43 26.52 -1.53 -20.70
C LEU A 43 25.64 -0.28 -20.73
N VAL A 44 26.13 0.86 -21.22
CA VAL A 44 25.41 2.14 -21.20
C VAL A 44 24.02 2.08 -21.85
N PRO A 45 23.83 1.45 -23.04
CA PRO A 45 22.49 1.29 -23.61
C PRO A 45 21.52 0.59 -22.67
N ARG A 46 21.98 -0.42 -21.94
CA ARG A 46 21.18 -1.18 -20.99
C ARG A 46 20.95 -0.44 -19.67
N ILE A 47 21.91 0.37 -19.21
CA ILE A 47 21.78 1.19 -18.00
C ILE A 47 20.75 2.31 -18.21
N TYR A 48 20.75 2.94 -19.39
CA TYR A 48 19.86 4.08 -19.69
C TYR A 48 18.53 3.68 -20.34
N ALA A 49 18.41 2.45 -20.83
CA ALA A 49 17.19 1.86 -21.38
C ALA A 49 15.93 2.19 -20.56
N GLU A 50 15.99 1.91 -19.27
CA GLU A 50 14.91 2.13 -18.31
C GLU A 50 15.41 2.98 -17.16
N TRP A 51 14.66 4.01 -16.79
CA TRP A 51 15.00 4.85 -15.65
C TRP A 51 13.88 4.90 -14.62
N THR A 52 14.26 4.75 -13.35
CA THR A 52 13.33 4.71 -12.22
C THR A 52 13.56 5.88 -11.29
N TYR A 53 12.48 6.59 -10.98
CA TYR A 53 12.45 7.67 -10.00
C TYR A 53 11.33 7.51 -8.98
N ASN A 54 11.70 7.47 -7.70
CA ASN A 54 10.76 7.43 -6.60
C ASN A 54 11.07 8.59 -5.65
N GLY A 55 10.32 9.69 -5.78
CA GLY A 55 10.53 10.91 -4.97
C GLY A 55 10.27 10.75 -3.47
N ALA A 56 9.76 9.59 -3.02
CA ALA A 56 9.69 9.28 -1.59
C ALA A 56 11.03 8.77 -1.02
N ARG A 57 11.92 8.23 -1.86
CA ARG A 57 13.25 7.71 -1.45
C ARG A 57 14.40 8.49 -2.08
N GLN A 58 14.17 9.09 -3.24
CA GLN A 58 15.19 9.78 -4.02
C GLN A 58 15.01 11.29 -3.99
N SER A 59 16.12 11.98 -3.78
CA SER A 59 16.13 13.43 -3.62
C SER A 59 15.76 14.19 -4.91
N PHE A 60 15.43 15.47 -4.78
CA PHE A 60 15.37 16.40 -5.91
C PHE A 60 16.70 16.41 -6.67
N ARG A 61 17.84 16.35 -5.97
CA ARG A 61 19.17 16.37 -6.58
C ARG A 61 19.41 15.16 -7.49
N SER A 62 18.83 14.00 -7.17
CA SER A 62 18.90 12.82 -8.03
C SER A 62 18.21 13.05 -9.37
N LEU A 63 16.98 13.58 -9.35
CA LEU A 63 16.23 13.95 -10.57
C LEU A 63 16.96 15.06 -11.36
N TRP A 64 17.43 16.09 -10.66
CA TRP A 64 18.21 17.19 -11.24
C TRP A 64 19.45 16.68 -11.99
N ASN A 65 20.23 15.83 -11.34
CA ASN A 65 21.46 15.29 -11.91
C ASN A 65 21.17 14.45 -13.16
N PHE A 66 20.14 13.60 -13.13
CA PHE A 66 19.74 12.81 -14.28
C PHE A 66 19.30 13.69 -15.45
N LEU A 67 18.41 14.66 -15.18
CA LEU A 67 17.93 15.60 -16.19
C LEU A 67 19.08 16.41 -16.80
N ARG A 68 20.01 16.92 -15.97
CA ARG A 68 21.20 17.63 -16.45
C ARG A 68 22.05 16.76 -17.38
N THR A 69 22.24 15.49 -17.03
CA THR A 69 23.00 14.52 -17.84
C THR A 69 22.36 14.33 -19.22
N ILE A 70 21.05 14.06 -19.30
CA ILE A 70 20.37 13.85 -20.60
C ILE A 70 20.24 15.13 -21.42
N LEU A 71 20.17 16.30 -20.77
CA LEU A 71 20.16 17.59 -21.48
C LEU A 71 21.53 17.93 -22.06
N SER A 72 22.61 17.49 -21.40
CA SER A 72 23.98 17.71 -21.83
C SER A 72 24.46 16.68 -22.86
N ASP A 73 23.90 15.47 -22.84
CA ASP A 73 24.22 14.39 -23.78
C ASP A 73 22.96 13.82 -24.44
N THR A 74 22.70 14.29 -25.66
CA THR A 74 21.54 13.86 -26.46
C THR A 74 21.63 12.39 -26.88
N ARG A 75 22.82 11.78 -26.91
CA ARG A 75 22.96 10.34 -27.19
C ARG A 75 22.42 9.53 -26.03
N LEU A 76 22.69 9.91 -24.79
CA LEU A 76 22.13 9.26 -23.61
C LEU A 76 20.61 9.44 -23.53
N ALA A 77 20.11 10.65 -23.83
CA ALA A 77 18.67 10.90 -23.90
C ALA A 77 17.96 9.97 -24.91
N ALA A 78 18.62 9.66 -26.04
CA ALA A 78 18.08 8.77 -27.05
C ALA A 78 18.08 7.27 -26.65
N LEU A 79 18.82 6.88 -25.60
CA LEU A 79 18.81 5.50 -25.11
C LEU A 79 17.61 5.20 -24.20
N VAL A 80 17.02 6.23 -23.59
CA VAL A 80 15.90 6.08 -22.66
C VAL A 80 14.62 5.78 -23.42
N HIS A 81 14.03 4.61 -23.15
CA HIS A 81 12.78 4.17 -23.78
C HIS A 81 11.64 3.89 -22.79
N SER A 82 11.95 3.64 -21.52
CA SER A 82 10.97 3.42 -20.44
C SER A 82 11.26 4.29 -19.22
N LEU A 83 10.21 4.85 -18.62
CA LEU A 83 10.29 5.56 -17.35
C LEU A 83 9.37 4.93 -16.31
N HIS A 84 9.85 4.79 -15.09
CA HIS A 84 9.10 4.34 -13.92
C HIS A 84 9.18 5.40 -12.84
N ILE A 85 8.12 6.17 -12.65
CA ILE A 85 8.16 7.41 -11.88
C ILE A 85 7.06 7.38 -10.83
N GLY A 86 7.37 7.78 -9.59
CA GLY A 86 6.39 7.99 -8.54
C GLY A 86 6.82 9.05 -7.52
N ASN A 87 5.86 9.53 -6.73
CA ASN A 87 6.09 10.39 -5.56
C ASN A 87 6.78 11.74 -5.82
N TRP A 88 6.59 12.35 -7.00
CA TRP A 88 7.28 13.59 -7.37
C TRP A 88 6.51 14.87 -7.05
N GLY A 89 5.22 14.80 -6.78
CA GLY A 89 4.37 15.95 -6.49
C GLY A 89 4.51 16.52 -5.10
N TYR A 90 5.18 15.82 -4.18
CA TYR A 90 5.46 16.38 -2.87
C TYR A 90 6.35 17.62 -2.97
N TYR A 91 5.81 18.73 -2.46
CA TYR A 91 6.45 20.03 -2.43
C TYR A 91 6.20 20.68 -1.05
N PRO A 92 7.14 20.55 -0.09
CA PRO A 92 6.96 21.00 1.29
C PRO A 92 6.62 22.49 1.40
N HIS A 93 7.15 23.31 0.48
CA HIS A 93 7.30 24.75 0.69
C HIS A 93 6.24 25.63 0.01
N ALA A 94 5.22 25.06 -0.62
CA ALA A 94 4.01 25.83 -0.97
C ALA A 94 3.29 26.34 0.30
N ARG A 95 3.56 25.74 1.46
CA ARG A 95 2.77 25.94 2.68
C ARG A 95 3.46 26.79 3.75
N SER A 96 4.80 26.84 3.82
CA SER A 96 5.52 27.48 4.94
C SER A 96 6.23 28.81 4.62
N GLY A 97 6.33 29.23 3.36
CA GLY A 97 6.90 30.54 2.96
C GLY A 97 8.42 30.72 3.17
N GLU A 98 9.01 30.00 4.11
CA GLU A 98 10.43 30.04 4.48
C GLU A 98 11.17 28.86 3.83
N CYS A 99 11.96 29.13 2.79
CA CYS A 99 12.85 28.14 2.19
C CYS A 99 14.13 28.83 1.74
N GLU A 100 15.29 28.23 2.06
CA GLU A 100 16.55 28.58 1.42
C GLU A 100 16.46 28.27 -0.07
N GLU A 101 16.53 29.30 -0.91
CA GLU A 101 16.55 29.11 -2.36
C GLU A 101 17.82 28.38 -2.79
N LEU A 102 17.68 27.39 -3.68
CA LEU A 102 18.83 26.77 -4.32
C LEU A 102 19.59 27.82 -5.15
N ASN A 103 20.87 27.98 -4.85
CA ASN A 103 21.80 28.71 -5.71
C ASN A 103 22.10 27.86 -6.96
N LEU A 104 21.41 28.19 -8.05
CA LEU A 104 21.60 27.55 -9.35
C LEU A 104 22.70 28.27 -10.15
N PRO A 105 23.77 27.58 -10.58
CA PRO A 105 24.79 28.13 -11.47
C PRO A 105 24.18 28.68 -12.78
N ARG A 106 24.75 29.77 -13.32
CA ARG A 106 24.22 30.45 -14.52
C ARG A 106 24.22 29.56 -15.76
N ASP A 107 25.26 28.75 -15.90
CA ASP A 107 25.41 27.73 -16.94
C ASP A 107 24.30 26.68 -16.84
N GLU A 108 24.00 26.16 -15.64
CA GLU A 108 22.89 25.22 -15.46
C GLU A 108 21.54 25.86 -15.83
N ILE A 109 21.25 27.08 -15.36
CA ILE A 109 20.02 27.80 -15.71
C ILE A 109 19.87 27.95 -17.24
N THR A 110 20.95 28.17 -17.96
CA THR A 110 20.92 28.33 -19.42
C THR A 110 20.45 27.03 -20.10
N ILE A 111 20.97 25.88 -19.67
CA ILE A 111 20.55 24.56 -20.16
C ILE A 111 19.05 24.34 -19.92
N PHE A 112 18.53 24.72 -18.74
CA PHE A 112 17.10 24.61 -18.44
C PHE A 112 16.23 25.55 -19.28
N ARG A 113 16.66 26.80 -19.52
CA ARG A 113 15.95 27.73 -20.39
C ARG A 113 15.84 27.21 -21.83
N GLU A 114 16.91 26.62 -22.35
CA GLU A 114 16.88 25.97 -23.65
C GLU A 114 15.93 24.77 -23.67
N ALA A 115 15.89 23.96 -22.61
CA ALA A 115 14.93 22.86 -22.48
C ALA A 115 13.47 23.36 -22.43
N ILE A 116 13.19 24.40 -21.64
CA ILE A 116 11.88 25.08 -21.55
C ILE A 116 11.43 25.59 -22.93
N SER A 117 12.35 26.22 -23.67
CA SER A 117 12.07 26.72 -25.01
C SER A 117 11.79 25.57 -25.99
N ARG A 118 12.56 24.47 -25.92
CA ARG A 118 12.35 23.28 -26.76
C ARG A 118 11.03 22.56 -26.46
N ALA A 119 10.61 22.55 -25.20
CA ALA A 119 9.32 22.03 -24.77
C ALA A 119 8.14 22.95 -25.14
N GLY A 120 8.40 24.14 -25.72
CA GLY A 120 7.38 25.11 -26.13
C GLY A 120 6.69 25.85 -24.97
N ILE A 121 7.10 25.59 -23.72
CA ILE A 121 6.48 26.17 -22.51
C ILE A 121 7.19 27.43 -22.02
N LYS A 122 7.75 28.22 -22.94
CA LYS A 122 8.50 29.45 -22.62
C LYS A 122 7.66 30.47 -21.83
N HIS A 123 6.35 30.49 -22.02
CA HIS A 123 5.43 31.34 -21.27
C HIS A 123 5.39 31.00 -19.76
N LEU A 124 5.84 29.80 -19.36
CA LEU A 124 5.95 29.36 -17.97
C LEU A 124 7.38 29.50 -17.41
N GLU A 125 8.35 30.03 -18.18
CA GLU A 125 9.77 30.03 -17.76
C GLU A 125 9.98 30.66 -16.38
N SER A 126 9.38 31.83 -16.13
CA SER A 126 9.53 32.55 -14.86
C SER A 126 9.00 31.75 -13.66
N SER A 127 7.87 31.06 -13.80
CA SER A 127 7.34 30.21 -12.73
C SER A 127 8.17 28.94 -12.57
N ILE A 128 8.54 28.29 -13.66
CA ILE A 128 9.39 27.09 -13.66
C ILE A 128 10.71 27.35 -12.92
N ILE A 129 11.42 28.43 -13.26
CA ILE A 129 12.71 28.75 -12.61
C ILE A 129 12.52 29.07 -11.13
N LYS A 130 11.44 29.77 -10.76
CA LYS A 130 11.08 30.05 -9.37
C LYS A 130 10.80 28.76 -8.59
N ASP A 131 10.04 27.84 -9.17
CA ASP A 131 9.64 26.58 -8.54
C ASP A 131 10.84 25.62 -8.39
N ILE A 132 11.71 25.56 -9.40
CA ILE A 132 12.98 24.82 -9.35
C ILE A 132 13.86 25.32 -8.19
N ARG A 133 14.00 26.64 -8.01
CA ARG A 133 14.79 27.20 -6.88
C ARG A 133 14.27 26.76 -5.53
N LYS A 134 12.99 26.44 -5.44
CA LYS A 134 12.34 25.96 -4.23
C LYS A 134 12.28 24.43 -4.14
N ARG A 135 13.02 23.72 -5.01
CA ARG A 135 13.06 22.25 -5.08
C ARG A 135 11.74 21.60 -5.50
N ASP A 136 10.89 22.31 -6.23
CA ASP A 136 9.72 21.69 -6.86
C ASP A 136 10.18 20.75 -7.98
N ARG A 137 9.78 19.49 -7.90
CA ARG A 137 10.15 18.46 -8.88
C ARG A 137 9.25 18.48 -10.12
N ARG A 138 8.04 19.06 -10.04
CA ARG A 138 7.07 19.08 -11.15
C ARG A 138 7.61 19.69 -12.43
N PRO A 139 8.31 20.85 -12.40
CA PRO A 139 8.91 21.40 -13.61
C PRO A 139 10.01 20.50 -14.20
N LEU A 140 10.83 19.87 -13.36
CA LEU A 140 11.85 18.93 -13.84
C LEU A 140 11.21 17.72 -14.50
N MET A 141 10.07 17.24 -13.98
CA MET A 141 9.35 16.11 -14.54
C MET A 141 8.76 16.43 -15.91
N ALA A 142 8.13 17.59 -16.07
CA ALA A 142 7.62 18.04 -17.36
C ALA A 142 8.76 18.20 -18.40
N LEU A 143 9.90 18.74 -18.00
CA LEU A 143 11.08 18.84 -18.87
C LEU A 143 11.69 17.48 -19.21
N LEU A 144 11.76 16.55 -18.25
CA LEU A 144 12.22 15.19 -18.48
C LEU A 144 11.37 14.51 -19.56
N LEU A 145 10.05 14.55 -19.44
CA LEU A 145 9.12 13.92 -20.38
C LEU A 145 9.24 14.51 -21.79
N THR A 146 9.50 15.80 -21.92
CA THR A 146 9.64 16.48 -23.21
C THR A 146 11.02 16.36 -23.84
N CYS A 147 12.07 16.02 -23.08
CA CYS A 147 13.44 15.99 -23.60
C CYS A 147 13.92 14.58 -24.03
N LEU A 148 13.07 13.56 -23.94
CA LEU A 148 13.42 12.17 -24.27
C LEU A 148 12.83 11.76 -25.63
N PRO A 149 13.64 11.71 -26.71
CA PRO A 149 13.13 11.55 -28.08
C PRO A 149 12.66 10.14 -28.41
N ASN A 150 13.12 9.12 -27.68
CA ASN A 150 12.82 7.70 -27.91
C ASN A 150 11.95 7.08 -26.83
N LEU A 151 11.29 7.91 -26.01
CA LEU A 151 10.40 7.45 -24.96
C LEU A 151 9.18 6.73 -25.56
N THR A 152 9.01 5.45 -25.22
CA THR A 152 7.94 4.59 -25.74
C THR A 152 6.93 4.18 -24.67
N ARG A 153 7.38 4.12 -23.40
CA ARG A 153 6.60 3.64 -22.26
C ARG A 153 6.80 4.51 -21.03
N ILE A 154 5.70 4.84 -20.34
CA ILE A 154 5.72 5.54 -19.06
C ILE A 154 4.84 4.80 -18.05
N HIS A 155 5.40 4.53 -16.88
CA HIS A 155 4.67 4.19 -15.66
C HIS A 155 4.82 5.35 -14.68
N ALA A 156 3.71 5.94 -14.27
CA ALA A 156 3.69 7.21 -13.56
C ALA A 156 2.69 7.23 -12.40
N HIS A 157 3.09 7.73 -11.25
CA HIS A 157 2.17 8.17 -10.20
C HIS A 157 2.09 9.69 -10.25
N ILE A 158 0.98 10.21 -10.75
CA ILE A 158 0.83 11.63 -11.05
C ILE A 158 0.16 12.32 -9.86
N PRO A 159 0.69 13.46 -9.40
CA PRO A 159 0.04 14.23 -8.34
C PRO A 159 -1.31 14.79 -8.77
N GLN A 160 -2.13 15.11 -7.78
CA GLN A 160 -3.47 15.66 -7.99
C GLN A 160 -3.47 16.90 -8.91
N SER A 161 -2.42 17.72 -8.88
CA SER A 161 -2.22 18.81 -9.82
C SER A 161 -0.76 19.02 -10.20
N ASP A 162 -0.54 19.16 -11.50
CA ASP A 162 0.73 19.50 -12.12
C ASP A 162 0.47 20.45 -13.31
N PRO A 163 0.39 21.76 -13.06
CA PRO A 163 0.09 22.74 -14.11
C PRO A 163 1.19 22.85 -15.15
N VAL A 164 2.45 22.50 -14.81
CA VAL A 164 3.57 22.55 -15.75
C VAL A 164 3.48 21.40 -16.73
N LEU A 165 3.18 20.18 -16.24
CA LEU A 165 2.89 19.03 -17.10
C LEU A 165 1.67 19.30 -18.01
N SER A 166 0.60 19.86 -17.44
CA SER A 166 -0.61 20.27 -18.17
C SER A 166 -0.27 21.22 -19.32
N GLY A 167 0.53 22.26 -19.04
CA GLY A 167 0.99 23.23 -20.04
C GLY A 167 1.84 22.59 -21.13
N ALA A 168 2.77 21.70 -20.76
CA ALA A 168 3.61 20.98 -21.71
C ALA A 168 2.78 20.07 -22.64
N LEU A 169 1.84 19.30 -22.09
CA LEU A 169 1.01 18.41 -22.89
C LEU A 169 0.06 19.18 -23.83
N ARG A 170 -0.51 20.31 -23.38
CA ARG A 170 -1.33 21.17 -24.26
C ARG A 170 -0.51 21.74 -25.41
N GLN A 171 0.68 22.25 -25.12
CA GLN A 171 1.58 22.76 -26.14
C GLN A 171 1.94 21.68 -27.19
N ILE A 172 2.14 20.44 -26.75
CA ILE A 172 2.38 19.31 -27.64
C ILE A 172 1.17 19.06 -28.55
N LEU A 173 -0.05 19.13 -28.03
CA LEU A 173 -1.27 18.98 -28.83
C LEU A 173 -1.44 20.10 -29.85
N ASP A 174 -1.20 21.35 -29.44
CA ASP A 174 -1.31 22.51 -30.33
C ASP A 174 -0.36 22.35 -31.52
N CYS A 175 0.89 21.94 -31.27
CA CYS A 175 1.86 21.73 -32.33
C CYS A 175 1.63 20.46 -33.17
N GLN A 176 0.84 19.49 -32.71
CA GLN A 176 0.46 18.32 -33.52
C GLN A 176 -0.49 18.68 -34.68
N SER A 177 -1.11 19.85 -34.63
CA SER A 177 -2.02 20.36 -35.65
C SER A 177 -1.31 21.13 -36.78
N ASP A 178 -0.01 21.42 -36.61
CA ASP A 178 0.79 22.16 -37.59
C ASP A 178 1.31 21.23 -38.71
N ASP A 179 1.62 21.80 -39.88
CA ASP A 179 2.10 21.07 -41.07
C ASP A 179 3.43 20.31 -40.86
N ASN A 180 4.16 20.59 -39.77
CA ASN A 180 5.43 19.94 -39.44
C ASN A 180 5.59 19.78 -37.91
N PRO A 181 4.87 18.84 -37.30
CA PRO A 181 4.73 18.78 -35.86
C PRO A 181 6.06 18.42 -35.18
N PRO A 182 6.42 19.05 -34.05
CA PRO A 182 7.54 18.67 -33.23
C PRO A 182 7.44 17.19 -32.82
N ALA A 183 8.55 16.47 -32.86
CA ALA A 183 8.59 15.04 -32.54
C ALA A 183 8.41 14.70 -31.03
N LEU A 184 7.96 15.65 -30.21
CA LEU A 184 7.83 15.50 -28.76
C LEU A 184 6.78 14.44 -28.42
N LEU A 185 7.17 13.42 -27.64
CA LEU A 185 6.33 12.27 -27.27
C LEU A 185 5.70 11.53 -28.48
N SER A 186 6.20 11.75 -29.70
CA SER A 186 5.66 11.12 -30.92
C SER A 186 5.80 9.59 -30.93
N LYS A 187 6.79 9.07 -30.20
CA LYS A 187 7.04 7.63 -30.03
C LYS A 187 6.38 7.04 -28.78
N LEU A 188 5.78 7.86 -27.93
CA LEU A 188 5.13 7.38 -26.71
C LEU A 188 3.90 6.56 -27.10
N SER A 189 3.98 5.25 -26.89
CA SER A 189 2.96 4.30 -27.30
C SER A 189 2.17 3.71 -26.14
N GLU A 190 2.77 3.68 -24.94
CA GLU A 190 2.19 3.09 -23.74
C GLU A 190 2.27 4.05 -22.55
N LEU A 191 1.14 4.29 -21.88
CA LEU A 191 1.03 5.14 -20.70
C LEU A 191 0.21 4.44 -19.61
N TYR A 192 0.82 4.22 -18.44
CA TYR A 192 0.20 3.61 -17.27
C TYR A 192 0.25 4.61 -16.10
N VAL A 193 -0.91 5.01 -15.59
CA VAL A 193 -1.00 6.13 -14.65
C VAL A 193 -1.81 5.79 -13.42
N LEU A 194 -1.25 6.12 -12.26
CA LEU A 194 -1.89 6.06 -10.96
C LEU A 194 -1.92 7.47 -10.33
N GLY A 195 -2.81 7.70 -9.38
CA GLY A 195 -2.72 8.89 -8.50
C GLY A 195 -1.56 8.74 -7.53
N GLU A 196 -0.74 9.78 -7.36
CA GLU A 196 0.29 9.84 -6.33
C GLU A 196 -0.33 10.08 -4.95
N VAL A 197 0.12 9.32 -3.95
CA VAL A 197 -0.27 9.50 -2.55
C VAL A 197 0.20 10.88 -2.06
N GLY A 198 -0.78 11.76 -1.84
CA GLY A 198 -0.53 13.10 -1.34
C GLY A 198 0.02 13.08 0.09
N ILE A 199 0.63 14.18 0.51
CA ILE A 199 1.01 14.38 1.91
C ILE A 199 -0.09 15.21 2.58
N PRO A 200 -0.64 14.77 3.72
CA PRO A 200 -1.73 15.47 4.41
C PRO A 200 -1.33 16.89 4.81
N THR A 201 -2.32 17.77 4.99
CA THR A 201 -2.14 19.06 5.67
C THR A 201 -1.84 18.83 7.14
N CYS A 202 -1.00 19.70 7.74
CA CYS A 202 -0.53 19.55 9.13
C CYS A 202 -1.64 19.44 10.17
N ASP A 203 -2.88 19.81 9.83
CA ASP A 203 -4.03 19.84 10.72
C ASP A 203 -4.72 18.47 10.90
N LEU A 204 -4.25 17.42 10.22
CA LEU A 204 -4.82 16.07 10.28
C LEU A 204 -4.02 15.19 11.26
N MET A 205 -4.41 15.19 12.54
CA MET A 205 -3.86 14.27 13.57
C MET A 205 -4.61 12.93 13.65
N ASN A 206 -5.60 12.70 12.77
CA ASN A 206 -6.38 11.46 12.78
C ASN A 206 -5.81 10.43 11.78
N TYR A 207 -5.41 9.26 12.29
CA TYR A 207 -4.90 8.13 11.50
C TYR A 207 -5.88 7.70 10.40
N ASP A 208 -7.18 7.75 10.68
CA ASP A 208 -8.23 7.34 9.74
C ASP A 208 -8.35 8.27 8.52
N LEU A 209 -7.80 9.48 8.62
CA LEU A 209 -7.81 10.48 7.55
C LEU A 209 -6.51 10.53 6.75
N LEU A 210 -5.52 9.69 7.09
CA LEU A 210 -4.29 9.61 6.33
C LEU A 210 -4.57 9.02 4.93
N PRO A 211 -3.97 9.59 3.87
CA PRO A 211 -4.18 9.11 2.52
C PRO A 211 -3.61 7.71 2.40
N ARG A 212 -4.49 6.72 2.20
CA ARG A 212 -4.09 5.35 1.91
C ARG A 212 -3.67 5.23 0.44
N ALA A 213 -2.71 4.36 0.19
CA ALA A 213 -2.21 4.11 -1.16
C ALA A 213 -3.38 3.78 -2.07
N ASP A 214 -4.13 2.72 -1.78
CA ASP A 214 -5.29 2.24 -2.52
C ASP A 214 -6.45 3.24 -2.71
N GLN A 215 -6.66 4.17 -1.77
CA GLN A 215 -7.74 5.17 -1.83
C GLN A 215 -7.39 6.43 -2.63
N THR A 216 -6.12 6.60 -3.03
CA THR A 216 -5.71 7.81 -3.74
C THR A 216 -6.28 7.87 -5.16
N LEU A 217 -7.01 8.97 -5.44
CA LEU A 217 -7.68 9.20 -6.72
C LEU A 217 -6.76 9.82 -7.76
N LEU A 218 -6.88 9.34 -9.01
CA LEU A 218 -6.27 9.95 -10.18
C LEU A 218 -7.27 10.93 -10.82
N HIS A 219 -6.94 12.22 -10.83
CA HIS A 219 -7.76 13.23 -11.49
C HIS A 219 -7.30 13.53 -12.91
N LEU A 220 -8.25 13.70 -13.84
CA LEU A 220 -7.95 14.04 -15.24
C LEU A 220 -7.65 15.53 -15.48
N ASN A 221 -7.60 16.36 -14.44
CA ASN A 221 -7.50 17.83 -14.55
C ASN A 221 -6.35 18.29 -15.43
N ASP A 222 -5.17 17.76 -15.15
CA ASP A 222 -3.92 18.12 -15.83
C ASP A 222 -3.47 17.06 -16.84
N LEU A 223 -4.09 15.87 -16.81
CA LEU A 223 -3.70 14.73 -17.64
C LEU A 223 -4.53 14.60 -18.92
N TRP A 224 -5.71 15.21 -19.02
CA TRP A 224 -6.60 15.02 -20.18
C TRP A 224 -5.93 15.22 -21.55
N PRO A 225 -4.95 16.13 -21.76
CA PRO A 225 -4.33 16.28 -23.08
C PRO A 225 -3.59 15.02 -23.54
N ALA A 226 -3.11 14.18 -22.60
CA ALA A 226 -2.42 12.94 -22.92
C ALA A 226 -3.29 11.96 -23.71
N LEU A 227 -4.62 12.02 -23.56
CA LEU A 227 -5.57 11.14 -24.27
C LEU A 227 -5.63 11.42 -25.78
N HIS A 228 -5.14 12.57 -26.23
CA HIS A 228 -5.13 12.99 -27.64
C HIS A 228 -3.75 12.86 -28.29
N LEU A 229 -2.74 12.32 -27.59
CA LEU A 229 -1.41 12.13 -28.17
C LEU A 229 -1.47 11.11 -29.33
N THR A 230 -1.04 11.54 -30.51
CA THR A 230 -1.10 10.73 -31.74
C THR A 230 -0.26 9.45 -31.72
N GLY A 231 0.80 9.39 -30.92
CA GLY A 231 1.63 8.19 -30.75
C GLY A 231 1.00 7.14 -29.82
N LEU A 232 0.08 7.55 -28.96
CA LEU A 232 -0.38 6.76 -27.82
C LEU A 232 -1.40 5.69 -28.26
N GLN A 233 -1.06 4.42 -28.02
CA GLN A 233 -1.90 3.27 -28.40
C GLN A 233 -2.49 2.55 -27.19
N THR A 234 -1.77 2.55 -26.07
CA THR A 234 -2.18 1.89 -24.83
C THR A 234 -2.25 2.90 -23.70
N LEU A 235 -3.42 3.02 -23.08
CA LEU A 235 -3.64 3.86 -21.92
C LEU A 235 -4.27 3.06 -20.80
N SER A 236 -3.67 3.12 -19.62
CA SER A 236 -4.19 2.47 -18.43
C SER A 236 -4.27 3.45 -17.27
N LEU A 237 -5.46 3.64 -16.72
CA LEU A 237 -5.79 4.62 -15.68
C LEU A 237 -6.26 3.89 -14.42
N PHE A 238 -5.59 4.15 -13.28
CA PHE A 238 -5.85 3.46 -12.00
C PHE A 238 -6.30 4.41 -10.91
N GLY A 239 -7.31 4.00 -10.16
CA GLY A 239 -7.94 4.85 -9.15
C GLY A 239 -8.59 6.07 -9.78
N LEU A 240 -9.06 5.97 -11.03
CA LEU A 240 -9.54 7.10 -11.81
C LEU A 240 -10.76 7.74 -11.18
N ASP A 241 -10.71 9.05 -10.99
CA ASP A 241 -11.87 9.90 -10.79
C ASP A 241 -12.18 10.66 -12.07
N THR A 242 -13.29 10.28 -12.72
CA THR A 242 -13.65 10.84 -14.02
C THR A 242 -14.42 12.14 -13.93
N ALA A 243 -14.58 12.73 -12.74
CA ALA A 243 -15.34 13.95 -12.55
C ALA A 243 -14.97 15.02 -13.59
N ASN A 244 -15.96 15.51 -14.32
CA ASN A 244 -15.82 16.51 -15.40
C ASN A 244 -15.04 16.05 -16.64
N ALA A 245 -14.85 14.75 -16.87
CA ALA A 245 -14.23 14.25 -18.09
C ALA A 245 -15.05 14.65 -19.32
N ALA A 246 -16.38 14.59 -19.26
CA ALA A 246 -17.26 14.98 -20.36
C ALA A 246 -17.07 16.45 -20.77
N LEU A 247 -16.91 17.35 -19.79
CA LEU A 247 -16.65 18.77 -20.01
C LEU A 247 -15.33 18.99 -20.78
N ARG A 248 -14.29 18.23 -20.43
CA ARG A 248 -12.93 18.44 -20.95
C ARG A 248 -12.72 17.79 -22.31
N LEU A 249 -13.18 16.55 -22.44
CA LEU A 249 -12.99 15.76 -23.64
C LEU A 249 -13.95 16.18 -24.76
N GLY A 250 -15.09 16.79 -24.42
CA GLY A 250 -16.04 17.30 -25.40
C GLY A 250 -15.58 18.55 -26.17
N ALA A 251 -14.50 19.21 -25.73
CA ALA A 251 -14.03 20.47 -26.32
C ALA A 251 -12.98 20.28 -27.44
N SER A 252 -12.37 19.10 -27.57
CA SER A 252 -11.25 18.87 -28.51
C SER A 252 -11.70 18.10 -29.76
N PRO A 253 -11.42 18.61 -30.98
CA PRO A 253 -11.73 17.90 -32.23
C PRO A 253 -10.73 16.78 -32.58
N ALA A 254 -9.66 16.62 -31.81
CA ALA A 254 -8.59 15.66 -32.13
C ALA A 254 -8.99 14.21 -31.82
N LEU A 255 -9.04 13.37 -32.85
CA LEU A 255 -9.31 11.94 -32.72
C LEU A 255 -8.15 11.22 -32.02
N SER A 256 -8.48 10.36 -31.06
CA SER A 256 -7.50 9.55 -30.34
C SER A 256 -7.19 8.25 -31.10
N ARG A 257 -5.90 7.89 -31.19
CA ARG A 257 -5.41 6.63 -31.80
C ARG A 257 -5.31 5.47 -30.81
N LEU A 258 -5.88 5.62 -29.63
CA LEU A 258 -5.92 4.58 -28.60
C LEU A 258 -6.57 3.31 -29.14
N LYS A 259 -5.90 2.18 -28.91
CA LYS A 259 -6.37 0.83 -29.26
C LYS A 259 -6.67 0.01 -28.01
N HIS A 260 -5.93 0.25 -26.94
CA HIS A 260 -6.04 -0.46 -25.67
C HIS A 260 -6.33 0.55 -24.57
N LEU A 261 -7.47 0.37 -23.90
CA LEU A 261 -7.89 1.23 -22.80
C LEU A 261 -8.24 0.38 -21.58
N SER A 262 -7.59 0.66 -20.46
CA SER A 262 -7.90 0.05 -19.16
C SER A 262 -8.28 1.13 -18.16
N ILE A 263 -9.42 0.98 -17.50
CA ILE A 263 -9.92 1.91 -16.49
C ILE A 263 -10.19 1.12 -15.21
N ILE A 264 -9.58 1.54 -14.12
CA ILE A 264 -9.93 1.10 -12.76
C ILE A 264 -10.38 2.34 -11.99
N SER A 265 -11.66 2.39 -11.59
CA SER A 265 -12.20 3.49 -10.79
C SER A 265 -11.59 3.53 -9.39
N GLY A 266 -11.46 4.71 -8.80
CA GLY A 266 -11.06 4.84 -7.40
C GLY A 266 -12.18 4.56 -6.40
N PHE A 267 -11.79 4.20 -5.17
CA PHE A 267 -12.67 4.11 -4.01
C PHE A 267 -13.29 5.50 -3.78
N ASN A 268 -14.61 5.63 -3.88
CA ASN A 268 -15.36 6.90 -3.92
C ASN A 268 -15.23 7.78 -5.19
N SER A 269 -14.89 7.21 -6.35
CA SER A 269 -14.92 7.99 -7.60
C SER A 269 -16.32 8.56 -7.88
N SER A 270 -16.39 9.81 -8.33
CA SER A 270 -17.63 10.46 -8.79
C SER A 270 -17.94 10.13 -10.25
N CYS A 271 -17.63 8.90 -10.69
CA CYS A 271 -17.69 8.51 -12.09
C CYS A 271 -19.13 8.49 -12.62
N THR A 272 -19.44 9.38 -13.56
CA THR A 272 -20.77 9.44 -14.19
C THR A 272 -20.81 8.70 -15.53
N TYR A 273 -22.00 8.29 -15.97
CA TYR A 273 -22.18 7.73 -17.31
C TYR A 273 -21.73 8.68 -18.43
N SER A 274 -21.96 10.00 -18.28
CA SER A 274 -21.57 10.99 -19.29
C SER A 274 -20.05 11.09 -19.43
N ASP A 275 -19.33 11.04 -18.31
CA ASP A 275 -17.87 11.03 -18.27
C ASP A 275 -17.27 9.77 -18.90
N LEU A 276 -17.78 8.59 -18.52
CA LEU A 276 -17.34 7.32 -19.11
C LEU A 276 -17.66 7.27 -20.62
N ARG A 277 -18.82 7.77 -21.01
CA ARG A 277 -19.20 7.89 -22.42
C ARG A 277 -18.19 8.75 -23.18
N ALA A 278 -17.82 9.92 -22.64
CA ALA A 278 -16.85 10.80 -23.28
C ALA A 278 -15.52 10.07 -23.52
N LEU A 279 -14.98 9.40 -22.49
CA LEU A 279 -13.75 8.61 -22.57
C LEU A 279 -13.81 7.52 -23.65
N LEU A 280 -14.89 6.74 -23.71
CA LEU A 280 -15.04 5.63 -24.66
C LEU A 280 -15.38 6.07 -26.08
N THR A 281 -15.87 7.30 -26.25
CA THR A 281 -16.12 7.88 -27.57
C THR A 281 -14.88 8.48 -28.22
N LEU A 282 -13.83 8.79 -27.45
CA LEU A 282 -12.58 9.35 -27.97
C LEU A 282 -11.88 8.45 -28.99
N PRO A 283 -11.65 7.15 -28.73
CA PRO A 283 -10.92 6.31 -29.66
C PRO A 283 -11.77 6.02 -30.88
N GLU A 284 -11.17 5.95 -32.06
CA GLU A 284 -11.88 5.59 -33.29
C GLU A 284 -12.34 4.13 -33.26
N ALA A 285 -11.42 3.22 -32.91
CA ALA A 285 -11.63 1.78 -32.90
C ALA A 285 -10.80 1.10 -31.81
N LEU A 286 -11.43 0.75 -30.69
CA LEU A 286 -10.78 -0.01 -29.62
C LEU A 286 -10.62 -1.48 -30.02
N ILE A 287 -9.43 -2.03 -29.76
CA ILE A 287 -9.10 -3.45 -29.88
C ILE A 287 -9.26 -4.13 -28.52
N SER A 288 -8.90 -3.45 -27.43
CA SER A 288 -8.98 -3.99 -26.08
C SER A 288 -9.57 -2.97 -25.12
N PHE A 289 -10.55 -3.42 -24.33
CA PHE A 289 -11.13 -2.60 -23.28
C PHE A 289 -11.25 -3.38 -21.97
N SER A 290 -10.79 -2.77 -20.87
CA SER A 290 -10.93 -3.28 -19.52
C SER A 290 -11.55 -2.22 -18.62
N LEU A 291 -12.56 -2.61 -17.83
CA LEU A 291 -13.25 -1.77 -16.89
C LEU A 291 -13.40 -2.47 -15.55
N TYR A 292 -12.80 -1.90 -14.51
CA TYR A 292 -13.09 -2.22 -13.13
C TYR A 292 -13.79 -1.00 -12.51
N VAL A 293 -15.03 -1.17 -12.07
CA VAL A 293 -15.81 -0.11 -11.43
C VAL A 293 -16.28 -0.55 -10.06
N GLN A 294 -16.11 0.31 -9.06
CA GLN A 294 -16.68 0.13 -7.74
C GLN A 294 -17.99 0.91 -7.65
N ASP A 295 -19.11 0.19 -7.63
CA ASP A 295 -20.45 0.75 -7.55
C ASP A 295 -20.78 1.10 -6.08
N HIS A 296 -20.39 2.28 -5.62
CA HIS A 296 -20.72 2.74 -4.26
C HIS A 296 -22.18 3.20 -4.13
N ALA A 297 -22.85 2.73 -3.07
CA ALA A 297 -24.24 3.08 -2.73
C ALA A 297 -24.46 4.55 -2.35
N PHE A 298 -23.41 5.26 -1.96
CA PHE A 298 -23.50 6.61 -1.39
C PHE A 298 -23.09 7.74 -2.36
N GLY A 299 -22.55 7.40 -3.55
CA GLY A 299 -21.86 8.36 -4.41
C GLY A 299 -22.69 9.08 -5.48
N SER A 300 -23.93 8.67 -5.74
CA SER A 300 -24.79 9.38 -6.72
C SER A 300 -26.13 9.78 -6.12
N ILE A 301 -26.09 10.81 -5.28
CA ILE A 301 -27.29 11.59 -4.91
C ILE A 301 -28.03 12.11 -6.17
N GLY A 302 -27.40 12.08 -7.35
CA GLY A 302 -27.95 12.57 -8.63
C GLY A 302 -28.43 11.54 -9.67
N GLY A 303 -28.49 10.23 -9.41
CA GLY A 303 -29.13 9.26 -10.35
C GLY A 303 -28.38 8.90 -11.64
N ASP A 304 -27.17 9.40 -11.88
CA ASP A 304 -26.37 9.17 -13.10
C ASP A 304 -25.37 7.99 -12.99
N MET A 305 -25.76 6.92 -12.29
CA MET A 305 -24.92 5.71 -12.16
C MET A 305 -24.72 5.03 -13.53
N ILE A 306 -23.56 4.40 -13.74
CA ILE A 306 -23.24 3.70 -15.00
C ILE A 306 -24.15 2.47 -15.16
N SER A 307 -25.18 2.57 -15.98
CA SER A 307 -26.04 1.42 -16.32
C SER A 307 -25.33 0.45 -17.27
N ASN A 308 -25.62 -0.85 -17.16
CA ASN A 308 -25.13 -1.89 -18.07
C ASN A 308 -25.59 -1.64 -19.52
N ALA A 309 -26.83 -1.17 -19.68
CA ALA A 309 -27.39 -0.80 -20.97
C ALA A 309 -26.66 0.42 -21.59
N GLY A 310 -26.35 1.42 -20.75
CA GLY A 310 -25.54 2.58 -21.14
C GLY A 310 -24.15 2.17 -21.59
N LEU A 311 -23.44 1.38 -20.78
CA LEU A 311 -22.10 0.89 -21.11
C LEU A 311 -22.09 0.13 -22.46
N TRP A 312 -23.02 -0.80 -22.64
CA TRP A 312 -23.15 -1.54 -23.90
C TRP A 312 -23.45 -0.63 -25.10
N LYS A 313 -24.32 0.39 -24.93
CA LYS A 313 -24.65 1.35 -25.99
C LYS A 313 -23.40 2.09 -26.48
N VAL A 314 -22.50 2.44 -25.58
CA VAL A 314 -21.24 3.12 -25.92
C VAL A 314 -20.25 2.15 -26.59
N LEU A 315 -20.12 0.93 -26.06
CA LEU A 315 -19.23 -0.10 -26.62
C LEU A 315 -19.62 -0.55 -28.03
N ARG A 316 -20.89 -0.39 -28.42
CA ARG A 316 -21.36 -0.72 -29.77
C ARG A 316 -20.57 -0.01 -30.88
N LYS A 317 -20.02 1.19 -30.63
CA LYS A 317 -19.14 1.89 -31.57
C LYS A 317 -17.96 1.01 -32.02
N HIS A 318 -17.46 0.18 -31.11
CA HIS A 318 -16.26 -0.65 -31.27
C HIS A 318 -16.58 -2.09 -31.68
N GLN A 319 -17.83 -2.42 -32.03
CA GLN A 319 -18.26 -3.79 -32.31
C GLN A 319 -17.46 -4.49 -33.44
N ASN A 320 -16.93 -3.72 -34.38
CA ASN A 320 -16.18 -4.23 -35.52
C ASN A 320 -14.67 -4.34 -35.27
N SER A 321 -14.17 -3.85 -34.14
CA SER A 321 -12.73 -3.78 -33.81
C SER A 321 -12.36 -4.49 -32.53
N LEU A 322 -13.27 -4.58 -31.56
CA LEU A 322 -12.99 -5.07 -30.21
C LEU A 322 -12.70 -6.57 -30.22
N GLU A 323 -11.51 -6.95 -29.76
CA GLU A 323 -11.02 -8.33 -29.64
C GLU A 323 -10.98 -8.83 -28.18
N TYR A 324 -10.80 -7.91 -27.23
CA TYR A 324 -10.77 -8.19 -25.79
C TYR A 324 -11.71 -7.25 -25.03
N LEU A 325 -12.57 -7.83 -24.19
CA LEU A 325 -13.48 -7.10 -23.31
C LEU A 325 -13.42 -7.70 -21.89
N ASP A 326 -13.03 -6.89 -20.91
CA ASP A 326 -13.04 -7.24 -19.49
C ASP A 326 -13.89 -6.21 -18.73
N ILE A 327 -14.96 -6.67 -18.09
CA ILE A 327 -15.84 -5.83 -17.28
C ILE A 327 -16.02 -6.52 -15.92
N TYR A 328 -15.53 -5.86 -14.88
CA TYR A 328 -15.74 -6.23 -13.50
C TYR A 328 -16.38 -5.06 -12.74
N ARG A 329 -17.46 -5.36 -12.02
CA ARG A 329 -18.20 -4.41 -11.19
C ARG A 329 -18.18 -4.86 -9.74
N ASP A 330 -17.43 -4.16 -8.91
CA ASP A 330 -17.45 -4.39 -7.48
C ASP A 330 -18.68 -3.71 -6.87
N ALA A 331 -19.62 -4.49 -6.38
CA ALA A 331 -20.74 -3.97 -5.59
C ALA A 331 -20.85 -4.77 -4.30
N GLU A 332 -20.23 -4.25 -3.25
CA GLU A 332 -20.38 -4.74 -1.88
C GLU A 332 -21.84 -4.62 -1.38
N HIS A 333 -22.68 -3.83 -2.07
CA HIS A 333 -24.09 -3.61 -1.73
C HIS A 333 -25.03 -4.04 -2.86
N THR A 334 -25.82 -5.06 -2.56
CA THR A 334 -26.56 -5.85 -3.55
C THR A 334 -27.84 -5.21 -4.07
N ARG A 335 -28.30 -4.13 -3.42
CA ARG A 335 -29.48 -3.37 -3.85
C ARG A 335 -29.27 -2.55 -5.13
N LEU A 336 -28.03 -2.22 -5.51
CA LEU A 336 -27.73 -1.35 -6.66
C LEU A 336 -27.76 -2.09 -8.01
N TYR A 337 -27.53 -3.40 -8.03
CA TYR A 337 -27.60 -4.19 -9.27
C TYR A 337 -28.99 -4.11 -9.92
N MET A 338 -30.05 -3.93 -9.12
CA MET A 338 -31.44 -3.85 -9.60
C MET A 338 -31.71 -2.63 -10.48
N SER A 339 -30.97 -1.53 -10.34
CA SER A 339 -31.21 -0.27 -11.08
C SER A 339 -30.33 -0.10 -12.33
N GLN A 340 -29.33 -0.96 -12.54
CA GLN A 340 -28.36 -0.82 -13.63
C GLN A 340 -28.83 -1.36 -14.99
N GLY A 341 -29.98 -2.05 -15.03
CA GLY A 341 -30.53 -2.66 -16.24
C GLY A 341 -29.65 -3.79 -16.81
N HIS A 342 -30.00 -4.24 -18.01
CA HIS A 342 -29.35 -5.40 -18.65
C HIS A 342 -28.27 -4.98 -19.64
N PHE A 343 -27.16 -5.73 -19.67
CA PHE A 343 -26.17 -5.61 -20.74
C PHE A 343 -26.76 -6.12 -22.06
N GLY A 344 -26.36 -5.55 -23.19
CA GLY A 344 -26.92 -5.89 -24.50
C GLY A 344 -26.37 -7.18 -25.11
N LEU A 345 -26.76 -7.48 -26.35
CA LEU A 345 -26.29 -8.67 -27.06
C LEU A 345 -24.85 -8.44 -27.55
N LEU A 346 -23.96 -9.43 -27.36
CA LEU A 346 -22.58 -9.39 -27.83
C LEU A 346 -22.38 -10.09 -29.19
N ARG A 347 -23.39 -10.78 -29.72
CA ARG A 347 -23.37 -11.37 -31.08
C ARG A 347 -22.86 -10.42 -32.19
N PRO A 348 -23.18 -9.10 -32.19
CA PRO A 348 -22.65 -8.18 -33.20
C PRO A 348 -21.13 -7.95 -33.14
N PHE A 349 -20.46 -8.32 -32.03
CA PHE A 349 -19.03 -8.13 -31.83
C PHE A 349 -18.24 -9.24 -32.54
N THR A 350 -18.20 -9.16 -33.86
CA THR A 350 -17.65 -10.23 -34.73
C THR A 350 -16.15 -10.45 -34.55
N ARG A 351 -15.40 -9.53 -33.94
CA ARG A 351 -13.97 -9.70 -33.66
C ARG A 351 -13.66 -10.12 -32.23
N LEU A 352 -14.66 -10.22 -31.35
CA LEU A 352 -14.43 -10.48 -29.93
C LEU A 352 -13.94 -11.92 -29.72
N LYS A 353 -12.69 -12.05 -29.28
CA LYS A 353 -12.03 -13.34 -29.01
C LYS A 353 -12.01 -13.67 -27.53
N ARG A 354 -11.92 -12.66 -26.66
CA ARG A 354 -11.83 -12.85 -25.21
C ARG A 354 -12.85 -11.97 -24.49
N LEU A 355 -13.62 -12.59 -23.60
CA LEU A 355 -14.62 -11.93 -22.78
C LEU A 355 -14.42 -12.33 -21.32
N CYS A 356 -14.23 -11.34 -20.45
CA CYS A 356 -14.21 -11.52 -19.00
C CYS A 356 -15.35 -10.68 -18.41
N ILE A 357 -16.34 -11.31 -17.78
CA ILE A 357 -17.54 -10.60 -17.31
C ILE A 357 -18.25 -11.36 -16.20
N GLN A 358 -18.90 -10.62 -15.30
CA GLN A 358 -19.79 -11.23 -14.31
C GLN A 358 -21.07 -11.76 -14.97
N PRO A 359 -21.53 -12.98 -14.65
CA PRO A 359 -22.74 -13.53 -15.23
C PRO A 359 -23.98 -12.68 -14.99
N GLU A 360 -24.08 -11.98 -13.87
CA GLU A 360 -25.22 -11.12 -13.53
C GLU A 360 -25.31 -9.92 -14.48
N VAL A 361 -24.16 -9.35 -14.85
CA VAL A 361 -24.08 -8.27 -15.85
C VAL A 361 -24.54 -8.80 -17.22
N LEU A 362 -24.08 -9.99 -17.61
CA LEU A 362 -24.34 -10.57 -18.93
C LEU A 362 -25.78 -11.13 -19.09
N LEU A 363 -26.26 -11.85 -18.08
CA LEU A 363 -27.50 -12.63 -18.10
C LEU A 363 -28.65 -11.93 -17.39
N GLY A 364 -28.38 -10.92 -16.55
CA GLY A 364 -29.40 -10.22 -15.77
C GLY A 364 -30.05 -11.07 -14.68
N SER A 365 -29.37 -12.13 -14.19
CA SER A 365 -29.83 -12.95 -13.08
C SER A 365 -29.66 -12.22 -11.74
N PHE A 366 -30.63 -12.44 -10.84
CA PHE A 366 -30.68 -11.83 -9.50
C PHE A 366 -31.00 -12.88 -8.44
N TRP A 367 -30.67 -12.59 -7.18
CA TRP A 367 -30.91 -13.51 -6.05
C TRP A 367 -32.39 -13.82 -5.83
N ASP A 368 -33.27 -12.83 -6.08
CA ASP A 368 -34.73 -12.97 -5.92
C ASP A 368 -35.42 -13.63 -7.13
N ARG A 369 -34.69 -13.86 -8.23
CA ARG A 369 -35.20 -14.49 -9.46
C ARG A 369 -34.16 -15.51 -9.97
N PRO A 370 -34.25 -16.78 -9.54
CA PRO A 370 -33.23 -17.79 -9.86
C PRO A 370 -33.09 -18.08 -11.36
N ASN A 371 -34.12 -17.76 -12.15
CA ASN A 371 -34.08 -17.88 -13.59
C ASN A 371 -33.59 -16.58 -14.22
N ALA A 372 -32.38 -16.60 -14.77
CA ALA A 372 -31.85 -15.52 -15.59
C ALA A 372 -32.83 -15.22 -16.75
N PRO A 373 -33.17 -13.95 -17.02
CA PRO A 373 -34.05 -13.59 -18.13
C PRO A 373 -33.44 -13.93 -19.51
N TYR A 374 -32.12 -14.13 -19.57
CA TYR A 374 -31.40 -14.44 -20.80
C TYR A 374 -30.53 -15.67 -20.65
N ARG A 375 -30.32 -16.36 -21.77
CA ARG A 375 -29.44 -17.54 -21.86
C ARG A 375 -28.07 -17.14 -22.38
N LEU A 376 -27.04 -17.81 -21.88
CA LEU A 376 -25.64 -17.56 -22.27
C LEU A 376 -25.43 -17.72 -23.78
N LYS A 377 -25.95 -18.80 -24.38
CA LYS A 377 -25.87 -19.07 -25.82
C LYS A 377 -26.45 -17.96 -26.71
N ASP A 378 -27.39 -17.19 -26.16
CA ASP A 378 -28.07 -16.13 -26.90
C ASP A 378 -27.32 -14.79 -26.86
N ARG A 379 -26.41 -14.65 -25.90
CA ARG A 379 -25.71 -13.41 -25.60
C ARG A 379 -24.31 -13.35 -26.20
N LEU A 380 -23.60 -14.47 -26.23
CA LEU A 380 -22.20 -14.55 -26.65
C LEU A 380 -22.00 -14.48 -28.18
N PRO A 381 -20.86 -13.96 -28.67
CA PRO A 381 -20.48 -14.04 -30.08
C PRO A 381 -19.93 -15.42 -30.43
N CYS A 382 -20.14 -15.87 -31.67
CA CYS A 382 -19.70 -17.18 -32.16
C CYS A 382 -18.16 -17.31 -32.30
N ASN A 383 -17.45 -16.19 -32.42
CA ASN A 383 -15.99 -16.16 -32.62
C ASN A 383 -15.18 -16.15 -31.32
N LEU A 384 -15.85 -16.33 -30.18
CA LEU A 384 -15.24 -16.30 -28.86
C LEU A 384 -14.28 -17.49 -28.67
N GLN A 385 -13.06 -17.20 -28.20
CA GLN A 385 -12.02 -18.18 -27.90
C GLN A 385 -11.87 -18.43 -26.40
N SER A 386 -12.06 -17.39 -25.59
CA SER A 386 -11.93 -17.45 -24.13
C SER A 386 -13.10 -16.75 -23.45
N LEU A 387 -13.70 -17.42 -22.47
CA LEU A 387 -14.75 -16.87 -21.61
C LEU A 387 -14.31 -16.98 -20.15
N THR A 388 -14.10 -15.85 -19.48
CA THR A 388 -13.88 -15.79 -18.04
C THR A 388 -15.14 -15.26 -17.37
N LEU A 389 -15.68 -16.02 -16.42
CA LEU A 389 -16.82 -15.60 -15.61
C LEU A 389 -16.32 -15.31 -14.18
N TYR A 390 -16.63 -14.11 -13.70
CA TYR A 390 -16.30 -13.69 -12.34
C TYR A 390 -17.47 -13.96 -11.40
N GLY A 391 -17.22 -14.69 -10.31
CA GLY A 391 -18.16 -14.98 -9.24
C GLY A 391 -17.82 -14.12 -8.03
N GLY A 392 -18.82 -13.49 -7.42
CA GLY A 392 -18.62 -12.62 -6.26
C GLY A 392 -18.86 -13.33 -4.92
N LYS A 393 -18.22 -12.85 -3.85
CA LYS A 393 -18.31 -13.31 -2.44
C LYS A 393 -19.72 -13.42 -1.83
N MET A 394 -20.75 -12.98 -2.53
CA MET A 394 -22.14 -13.03 -2.06
C MET A 394 -23.08 -13.77 -3.03
N PHE A 395 -22.57 -14.26 -4.17
CA PHE A 395 -23.34 -14.87 -5.24
C PHE A 395 -23.21 -16.40 -5.21
N PHE A 396 -23.46 -17.00 -4.05
CA PHE A 396 -23.19 -18.43 -3.80
C PHE A 396 -24.13 -19.43 -4.48
N HIS A 397 -25.15 -18.98 -5.21
CA HIS A 397 -26.10 -19.89 -5.84
C HIS A 397 -26.53 -19.45 -7.24
N THR A 398 -25.60 -19.53 -8.21
CA THR A 398 -26.01 -19.80 -9.60
C THR A 398 -26.03 -21.31 -9.82
N SER A 399 -26.93 -22.02 -9.15
CA SER A 399 -27.23 -23.44 -9.45
C SER A 399 -27.62 -23.67 -10.93
N SER A 400 -27.87 -22.59 -11.69
CA SER A 400 -28.11 -22.57 -13.13
C SER A 400 -26.87 -22.33 -14.01
N MET A 401 -25.69 -21.99 -13.47
CA MET A 401 -24.52 -21.69 -14.31
C MET A 401 -24.04 -22.91 -15.09
N SER A 402 -24.02 -24.07 -14.41
CA SER A 402 -23.73 -25.36 -15.04
C SER A 402 -24.65 -25.61 -16.23
N VAL A 403 -25.95 -25.37 -16.07
CA VAL A 403 -26.95 -25.52 -17.14
C VAL A 403 -26.69 -24.55 -18.30
N HIS A 404 -26.35 -23.29 -18.00
CA HIS A 404 -26.04 -22.30 -19.04
C HIS A 404 -24.78 -22.64 -19.84
N ILE A 405 -23.74 -23.16 -19.19
CA ILE A 405 -22.51 -23.61 -19.85
C ILE A 405 -22.79 -24.84 -20.69
N GLN A 406 -23.49 -25.84 -20.14
CA GLN A 406 -23.88 -27.05 -20.87
C GLN A 406 -24.73 -26.71 -22.10
N GLU A 407 -25.69 -25.80 -21.96
CA GLU A 407 -26.53 -25.35 -23.07
C GLU A 407 -25.71 -24.60 -24.14
N ALA A 408 -24.75 -23.78 -23.74
CA ALA A 408 -23.88 -23.06 -24.67
C ALA A 408 -22.97 -24.02 -25.45
N LEU A 409 -22.31 -24.95 -24.76
CA LEU A 409 -21.41 -25.94 -25.38
C LEU A 409 -22.18 -26.92 -26.26
N GLY A 410 -23.30 -27.47 -25.77
CA GLY A 410 -24.15 -28.39 -26.52
C GLY A 410 -24.87 -27.76 -27.74
N SER A 411 -24.85 -26.44 -27.88
CA SER A 411 -25.48 -25.77 -29.02
C SER A 411 -24.69 -25.87 -30.33
N GLY A 412 -23.37 -26.14 -30.26
CA GLY A 412 -22.47 -26.12 -31.41
C GLY A 412 -22.24 -24.72 -32.02
N ILE A 413 -22.72 -23.65 -31.39
CA ILE A 413 -22.64 -22.26 -31.90
C ILE A 413 -21.23 -21.65 -31.69
N PHE A 414 -20.43 -22.20 -30.78
CA PHE A 414 -19.13 -21.65 -30.36
C PHE A 414 -17.95 -22.57 -30.75
N PRO A 415 -17.65 -22.75 -32.05
CA PRO A 415 -16.65 -23.71 -32.50
C PRO A 415 -15.21 -23.32 -32.17
N PHE A 416 -14.96 -22.05 -31.78
CA PHE A 416 -13.62 -21.54 -31.47
C PHE A 416 -13.34 -21.44 -29.97
N LEU A 417 -14.32 -21.74 -29.12
CA LEU A 417 -14.16 -21.64 -27.68
C LEU A 417 -13.19 -22.74 -27.21
N ILE A 418 -12.07 -22.33 -26.62
CA ILE A 418 -11.01 -23.25 -26.16
C ILE A 418 -10.80 -23.18 -24.65
N LEU A 419 -11.23 -22.09 -24.01
CA LEU A 419 -11.01 -21.85 -22.59
C LEU A 419 -12.27 -21.26 -21.95
N ILE A 420 -12.72 -21.89 -20.87
CA ILE A 420 -13.64 -21.32 -19.90
C ILE A 420 -12.91 -21.22 -18.57
N GLU A 421 -12.88 -20.02 -18.01
CA GLU A 421 -12.32 -19.75 -16.69
C GLU A 421 -13.43 -19.31 -15.74
N LEU A 422 -13.51 -19.97 -14.59
CA LEU A 422 -14.48 -19.65 -13.55
C LEU A 422 -13.70 -19.18 -12.31
N GLU A 423 -13.77 -17.88 -12.03
CA GLU A 423 -13.18 -17.28 -10.83
C GLU A 423 -14.25 -17.16 -9.75
N GLY A 424 -14.01 -17.66 -8.54
CA GLY A 424 -14.96 -17.52 -7.42
C GLY A 424 -16.21 -18.42 -7.48
N PHE A 425 -16.22 -19.44 -8.35
CA PHE A 425 -17.28 -20.45 -8.41
C PHE A 425 -16.87 -21.77 -7.74
N TYR A 426 -17.86 -22.51 -7.23
CA TYR A 426 -17.73 -23.94 -6.96
C TYR A 426 -18.31 -24.70 -8.15
N VAL A 427 -17.51 -25.57 -8.76
CA VAL A 427 -17.92 -26.34 -9.94
C VAL A 427 -18.32 -27.74 -9.55
N ASP A 428 -19.48 -28.16 -10.07
CA ASP A 428 -19.94 -29.54 -10.03
C ASP A 428 -19.17 -30.41 -11.07
N SER A 429 -19.00 -31.71 -10.81
CA SER A 429 -18.28 -32.63 -11.69
C SER A 429 -18.81 -32.61 -13.12
N ASP A 430 -20.10 -32.37 -13.29
CA ASP A 430 -20.81 -32.40 -14.56
C ASP A 430 -20.36 -31.32 -15.54
N VAL A 431 -19.92 -30.14 -15.07
CA VAL A 431 -19.44 -29.06 -15.95
C VAL A 431 -18.05 -29.39 -16.49
N SER A 432 -17.21 -29.98 -15.65
CA SER A 432 -15.85 -30.41 -16.05
C SER A 432 -15.90 -31.47 -17.15
N GLU A 433 -16.83 -32.42 -17.03
CA GLU A 433 -17.06 -33.45 -18.04
C GLU A 433 -17.54 -32.85 -19.37
N VAL A 434 -18.54 -31.96 -19.34
CA VAL A 434 -19.08 -31.35 -20.57
C VAL A 434 -18.07 -30.45 -21.27
N CYS A 435 -17.24 -29.71 -20.54
CA CYS A 435 -16.12 -28.95 -21.13
C CYS A 435 -15.15 -29.89 -21.86
N ARG A 436 -14.76 -31.00 -21.21
CA ARG A 436 -13.85 -31.99 -21.79
C ARG A 436 -14.43 -32.65 -23.05
N GLU A 437 -15.72 -33.01 -23.05
CA GLU A 437 -16.40 -33.59 -24.22
C GLU A 437 -16.42 -32.66 -25.43
N ASN A 438 -16.44 -31.35 -25.20
CA ASN A 438 -16.44 -30.32 -26.25
C ASN A 438 -15.03 -29.80 -26.58
N GLY A 439 -13.96 -30.40 -26.03
CA GLY A 439 -12.58 -29.97 -26.26
C GLY A 439 -12.23 -28.61 -25.65
N VAL A 440 -13.00 -28.16 -24.66
CA VAL A 440 -12.81 -26.88 -23.95
C VAL A 440 -12.04 -27.11 -22.66
N SER A 441 -10.96 -26.37 -22.47
CA SER A 441 -10.25 -26.36 -21.19
C SER A 441 -11.05 -25.58 -20.16
N LEU A 442 -11.29 -26.21 -19.00
CA LEU A 442 -11.89 -25.54 -17.86
C LEU A 442 -10.79 -25.21 -16.85
N SER A 443 -10.60 -23.93 -16.54
CA SER A 443 -9.74 -23.49 -15.45
C SER A 443 -10.57 -22.92 -14.31
N MET A 444 -10.20 -23.29 -13.10
CA MET A 444 -10.74 -22.68 -11.89
C MET A 444 -9.72 -21.65 -11.43
N GLY A 445 -10.02 -20.38 -11.70
CA GLY A 445 -9.18 -19.30 -11.20
C GLY A 445 -9.32 -19.24 -9.68
N ARG A 446 -8.23 -19.48 -8.95
CA ARG A 446 -8.17 -19.03 -7.54
C ARG A 446 -8.24 -17.51 -7.60
N SER A 447 -9.24 -16.92 -6.94
CA SER A 447 -9.39 -15.47 -6.77
C SER A 447 -8.00 -14.84 -6.61
N CYS A 448 -7.55 -14.08 -7.61
CA CYS A 448 -6.20 -13.55 -7.77
C CYS A 448 -5.28 -13.69 -6.55
N GLN A 449 -4.73 -14.89 -6.30
CA GLN A 449 -3.64 -15.09 -5.35
C GLN A 449 -2.35 -14.72 -6.09
N HIS A 450 -2.24 -13.45 -6.49
CA HIS A 450 -0.95 -12.91 -6.91
C HIS A 450 -0.08 -12.83 -5.66
N LYS A 451 0.74 -13.86 -5.45
CA LYS A 451 1.73 -13.98 -4.35
C LYS A 451 2.68 -12.78 -4.17
N ALA A 452 2.64 -11.79 -5.06
CA ALA A 452 3.51 -10.61 -5.07
C ALA A 452 2.79 -9.28 -4.77
N LEU A 453 1.47 -9.26 -4.62
CA LEU A 453 0.72 -8.06 -4.22
C LEU A 453 0.07 -8.32 -2.87
N SER A 454 0.20 -7.37 -1.92
CA SER A 454 -0.46 -7.47 -0.61
C SER A 454 -1.96 -7.71 -0.78
N ARG A 455 -2.54 -8.53 0.11
CA ARG A 455 -4.00 -8.72 0.24
C ARG A 455 -4.75 -7.40 0.44
N ASP A 456 -4.05 -6.34 0.85
CA ASP A 456 -4.59 -5.00 1.08
C ASP A 456 -4.66 -4.12 -0.18
N CYS A 457 -4.27 -4.62 -1.35
CA CYS A 457 -4.43 -3.86 -2.59
C CYS A 457 -5.91 -3.76 -2.97
N GLN A 458 -6.64 -2.77 -2.44
CA GLN A 458 -8.07 -2.58 -2.72
C GLN A 458 -8.36 -2.13 -4.16
N LEU A 459 -7.33 -1.83 -4.97
CA LEU A 459 -7.50 -1.46 -6.38
C LEU A 459 -8.14 -2.58 -7.22
N ARG A 460 -8.01 -3.84 -6.79
CA ARG A 460 -8.73 -4.97 -7.40
C ARG A 460 -8.84 -6.13 -6.42
N LYS A 461 -10.01 -6.31 -5.79
CA LYS A 461 -10.26 -7.48 -4.91
C LYS A 461 -10.40 -8.78 -5.71
N GLU A 462 -10.93 -8.70 -6.94
CA GLU A 462 -11.24 -9.84 -7.83
C GLU A 462 -11.08 -9.47 -9.33
N GLY A 463 -10.84 -10.47 -10.19
CA GLY A 463 -10.64 -10.33 -11.63
C GLY A 463 -9.20 -10.07 -12.10
N SER A 464 -8.94 -10.25 -13.40
CA SER A 464 -7.62 -10.20 -14.07
C SER A 464 -6.74 -8.96 -13.77
N CYS A 465 -5.95 -8.97 -12.71
CA CYS A 465 -5.06 -7.86 -12.37
C CYS A 465 -3.99 -7.63 -13.45
N PRO A 466 -3.88 -6.43 -14.05
CA PRO A 466 -2.86 -6.19 -15.05
C PRO A 466 -1.44 -6.33 -14.47
N PRO A 467 -0.49 -6.96 -15.19
CA PRO A 467 0.87 -7.23 -14.70
C PRO A 467 1.66 -5.99 -14.23
N PHE A 468 1.33 -4.80 -14.75
CA PHE A 468 2.12 -3.60 -14.49
C PHE A 468 1.96 -3.07 -13.04
N LEU A 469 0.88 -3.41 -12.33
CA LEU A 469 0.70 -3.00 -10.92
C LEU A 469 1.93 -3.43 -10.11
N GLN A 470 2.48 -4.61 -10.37
CA GLN A 470 3.65 -5.13 -9.66
C GLN A 470 4.92 -4.26 -9.82
N LYS A 471 5.09 -3.57 -10.96
CA LYS A 471 6.35 -2.85 -11.26
C LYS A 471 6.53 -1.58 -10.44
N THR A 472 5.47 -0.84 -10.16
CA THR A 472 5.58 0.47 -9.48
C THR A 472 4.71 0.58 -8.23
N TYR A 473 3.95 -0.46 -7.83
CA TYR A 473 3.12 -0.41 -6.62
C TYR A 473 3.93 -0.15 -5.35
N HIS A 474 5.14 -0.70 -5.23
CA HIS A 474 6.05 -0.39 -4.12
C HIS A 474 6.34 1.11 -3.97
N MET A 475 6.41 1.86 -5.08
CA MET A 475 6.56 3.32 -5.02
C MET A 475 5.31 3.95 -4.40
N ARG A 476 4.12 3.42 -4.65
CA ARG A 476 2.87 3.96 -4.09
C ARG A 476 2.84 3.75 -2.57
N MET A 477 3.27 2.56 -2.13
CA MET A 477 3.45 2.24 -0.70
C MET A 477 4.47 3.16 -0.05
N ASP A 478 5.61 3.43 -0.72
CA ASP A 478 6.58 4.43 -0.24
C ASP A 478 5.96 5.84 -0.12
N GLY A 479 5.03 6.20 -1.01
CA GLY A 479 4.26 7.44 -0.90
C GLY A 479 3.42 7.51 0.38
N GLN A 480 2.69 6.43 0.68
CA GLN A 480 1.92 6.29 1.91
C GLN A 480 2.82 6.31 3.15
N ARG A 481 3.90 5.53 3.17
CA ARG A 481 4.88 5.53 4.27
C ARG A 481 5.46 6.92 4.51
N ARG A 482 5.76 7.66 3.45
CA ARG A 482 6.22 9.06 3.57
C ARG A 482 5.14 9.97 4.15
N ALA A 483 3.87 9.78 3.76
CA ALA A 483 2.74 10.55 4.30
C ALA A 483 2.52 10.25 5.80
N VAL A 484 2.59 8.98 6.20
CA VAL A 484 2.57 8.53 7.61
C VAL A 484 3.75 9.16 8.35
N MET A 485 4.97 9.00 7.85
CA MET A 485 6.17 9.60 8.43
C MET A 485 6.02 11.12 8.61
N PHE A 486 5.45 11.82 7.63
CA PHE A 486 5.19 13.26 7.77
C PHE A 486 4.19 13.59 8.89
N ALA A 487 3.11 12.83 9.01
CA ALA A 487 2.08 13.04 10.02
C ALA A 487 2.61 12.87 11.45
N PHE A 488 3.50 11.88 11.66
CA PHE A 488 4.02 11.55 12.98
C PHE A 488 5.35 12.24 13.34
N PHE A 489 6.04 12.86 12.38
CA PHE A 489 7.25 13.62 12.70
C PHE A 489 6.92 14.93 13.44
N PRO A 490 7.66 15.27 14.53
CA PRO A 490 7.54 16.56 15.22
C PRO A 490 7.68 17.72 14.23
N MET A 491 6.91 18.81 14.42
CA MET A 491 6.94 19.96 13.50
C MET A 491 8.36 20.51 13.30
N GLU A 492 9.23 20.46 14.32
CA GLU A 492 10.62 20.93 14.18
C GLU A 492 11.46 20.06 13.23
N CYS A 493 11.08 18.78 13.05
CA CYS A 493 11.75 17.85 12.14
C CYS A 493 11.19 17.88 10.71
N ARG A 494 10.02 18.50 10.51
CA ARG A 494 9.39 18.71 9.19
C ARG A 494 10.10 19.78 8.34
N GLY A 495 11.00 20.56 8.94
CA GLY A 495 11.77 21.63 8.29
C GLY A 495 12.96 21.19 7.44
N ARG A 496 13.26 19.87 7.35
CA ARG A 496 14.28 19.40 6.40
C ARG A 496 13.77 19.62 4.99
N GLY A 497 14.57 20.28 4.14
CA GLY A 497 14.16 20.71 2.78
C GLY A 497 13.68 19.61 1.84
N GLU A 498 13.76 18.34 2.23
CA GLU A 498 13.08 17.19 1.63
C GLU A 498 12.74 16.14 2.70
N ILE A 499 11.62 15.42 2.50
CA ILE A 499 11.20 14.30 3.32
C ILE A 499 11.40 13.02 2.52
N LEU A 500 12.47 12.31 2.84
CA LEU A 500 12.86 11.08 2.18
C LEU A 500 12.81 9.92 3.18
N LEU A 501 12.22 8.82 2.76
CA LEU A 501 12.30 7.55 3.47
C LEU A 501 13.75 7.06 3.48
N PRO A 502 14.17 6.35 4.54
CA PRO A 502 15.46 5.68 4.57
C PRO A 502 15.65 4.74 3.36
N LEU A 503 16.88 4.66 2.86
CA LEU A 503 17.25 3.77 1.75
C LEU A 503 17.21 2.29 2.15
N ASP A 504 17.33 2.00 3.44
CA ASP A 504 17.19 0.65 3.97
C ASP A 504 15.70 0.39 4.23
N ASP A 505 15.20 -0.75 3.76
CA ASP A 505 13.87 -1.32 4.01
C ASP A 505 13.64 -1.66 5.51
N SER A 506 14.33 -0.97 6.40
CA SER A 506 14.09 -0.97 7.84
C SER A 506 12.72 -0.41 8.24
N MET A 507 11.99 0.25 7.32
CA MET A 507 10.55 0.52 7.46
C MET A 507 9.67 -0.64 6.97
N ASP A 508 10.17 -1.55 6.12
CA ASP A 508 9.50 -2.85 5.87
C ASP A 508 9.57 -3.76 7.10
N ALA A 509 10.42 -3.45 8.10
CA ALA A 509 10.31 -4.07 9.41
C ALA A 509 9.03 -3.66 10.19
N TYR A 510 8.32 -2.61 9.74
CA TYR A 510 7.02 -2.21 10.27
C TYR A 510 5.84 -2.70 9.39
N GLU A 511 6.06 -3.01 8.11
CA GLU A 511 5.00 -3.50 7.19
C GLU A 511 5.07 -5.02 6.84
N GLU A 512 6.04 -5.79 7.37
CA GLU A 512 5.95 -7.27 7.45
C GLU A 512 5.07 -7.75 8.63
N MET A 513 4.07 -6.97 9.05
CA MET A 513 3.06 -7.43 10.02
C MET A 513 1.79 -8.00 9.38
N ASP A 514 1.65 -7.93 8.04
CA ASP A 514 0.53 -8.53 7.30
C ASP A 514 0.96 -9.58 6.26
N THR A 515 2.22 -10.04 6.28
CA THR A 515 2.45 -11.42 5.85
C THR A 515 1.70 -12.30 6.83
N GLU A 516 0.67 -12.97 6.34
CA GLU A 516 -0.05 -14.00 7.08
C GLU A 516 0.90 -14.76 8.00
N ASP A 517 0.47 -15.01 9.22
CA ASP A 517 1.15 -15.85 10.21
C ASP A 517 1.62 -17.22 9.65
N GLU A 518 1.30 -17.57 8.40
CA GLU A 518 1.73 -18.76 7.67
C GLU A 518 3.26 -18.87 7.42
N ASP A 519 4.02 -17.77 7.29
CA ASP A 519 5.51 -17.85 7.23
C ASP A 519 6.18 -17.65 8.61
N LEU A 520 5.42 -17.23 9.63
CA LEU A 520 5.83 -17.34 11.04
C LEU A 520 5.72 -18.79 11.55
N ASP A 521 4.88 -19.60 10.91
CA ASP A 521 4.67 -21.03 11.20
C ASP A 521 5.83 -21.94 10.77
N GLN A 522 6.81 -21.45 10.00
CA GLN A 522 8.02 -22.24 9.69
C GLN A 522 9.00 -22.35 10.87
N CYS A 523 8.77 -21.61 11.96
CA CYS A 523 9.35 -21.92 13.27
C CYS A 523 8.40 -22.84 14.06
N THR A 524 8.22 -24.08 13.58
CA THR A 524 7.42 -25.16 14.22
C THR A 524 8.01 -25.60 15.57
N GLY A 525 7.96 -24.73 16.58
CA GLY A 525 8.31 -25.06 17.94
C GLY A 525 7.26 -24.53 18.89
N ASP A 526 6.68 -25.42 19.71
CA ASP A 526 5.71 -25.04 20.74
C ASP A 526 6.24 -23.85 21.57
N LEU A 527 5.47 -22.75 21.60
CA LEU A 527 5.69 -21.65 22.54
C LEU A 527 5.55 -22.20 23.95
N LYS A 528 6.55 -21.94 24.78
CA LYS A 528 6.56 -22.34 26.19
C LYS A 528 6.56 -21.10 27.07
N LEU A 529 5.75 -21.15 28.11
CA LEU A 529 5.80 -20.15 29.17
C LEU A 529 7.16 -20.24 29.87
N ARG A 530 7.84 -19.10 29.98
CA ARG A 530 9.13 -18.92 30.64
C ARG A 530 8.94 -18.10 31.90
N MET A 531 9.71 -18.47 32.91
CA MET A 531 9.82 -17.77 34.17
C MET A 531 11.30 -17.59 34.48
N LEU A 532 11.73 -16.35 34.69
CA LEU A 532 13.11 -16.01 35.05
C LEU A 532 13.12 -15.24 36.36
N ASP A 533 14.10 -15.55 37.21
CA ASP A 533 14.34 -14.79 38.44
C ASP A 533 14.89 -13.39 38.09
N LEU A 534 14.28 -12.36 38.69
CA LEU A 534 14.65 -10.96 38.54
C LEU A 534 15.29 -10.47 39.86
N TRP A 535 16.49 -9.91 39.75
CA TRP A 535 17.15 -9.19 40.85
C TRP A 535 16.67 -7.74 40.86
N VAL A 536 15.87 -7.36 41.85
CA VAL A 536 15.37 -5.98 41.96
C VAL A 536 16.37 -5.06 42.66
N HIS A 537 16.20 -3.75 42.48
CA HIS A 537 17.16 -2.73 42.97
C HIS A 537 17.49 -2.80 44.47
N ASN A 538 16.60 -3.37 45.29
CA ASN A 538 16.76 -3.50 46.75
C ASN A 538 17.25 -4.89 47.21
N GLY A 539 17.61 -5.79 46.29
CA GLY A 539 18.06 -7.15 46.60
C GLY A 539 16.93 -8.15 46.91
N GLY A 540 15.67 -7.76 46.74
CA GLY A 540 14.53 -8.68 46.74
C GLY A 540 14.50 -9.63 45.54
N THR A 541 13.53 -10.56 45.52
CA THR A 541 13.31 -11.48 44.39
C THR A 541 11.96 -11.19 43.72
N ALA A 542 11.97 -11.09 42.40
CA ALA A 542 10.79 -10.91 41.55
C ALA A 542 10.85 -11.90 40.37
N TYR A 543 9.76 -12.03 39.62
CA TYR A 543 9.71 -12.92 38.45
C TYR A 543 9.41 -12.17 37.17
N MET A 544 10.07 -12.57 36.08
CA MET A 544 9.66 -12.22 34.72
C MET A 544 8.92 -13.40 34.11
N VAL A 545 7.67 -13.18 33.68
CA VAL A 545 6.82 -14.23 33.07
C VAL A 545 6.45 -13.82 31.65
N PHE A 546 6.74 -14.68 30.67
CA PHE A 546 6.49 -14.42 29.24
C PHE A 546 6.44 -15.73 28.43
N GLN A 547 5.85 -15.71 27.23
CA GLN A 547 5.95 -16.84 26.29
C GLN A 547 7.09 -16.63 25.29
N ASN A 548 7.82 -17.70 24.97
CA ASN A 548 8.82 -17.71 23.90
C ASN A 548 9.03 -19.15 23.36
N PHE A 549 9.75 -19.30 22.27
CA PHE A 549 10.13 -20.60 21.70
C PHE A 549 10.91 -21.44 22.71
N GLY A 550 10.66 -22.75 22.72
CA GLY A 550 11.25 -23.70 23.69
C GLY A 550 12.79 -23.77 23.74
N HIS A 551 13.51 -23.18 22.78
CA HIS A 551 14.96 -23.09 22.74
C HIS A 551 15.52 -21.69 23.08
N SER A 552 14.66 -20.68 23.29
CA SER A 552 15.06 -19.30 23.63
C SER A 552 14.64 -18.94 25.06
N SER A 553 15.45 -18.07 25.68
CA SER A 553 15.21 -17.45 26.98
C SER A 553 15.10 -15.92 26.90
N LEU A 554 15.10 -15.33 25.70
CA LEU A 554 15.11 -13.88 25.54
C LEU A 554 13.73 -13.28 25.93
N PRO A 555 13.64 -12.46 26.99
CA PRO A 555 12.39 -11.78 27.34
C PRO A 555 12.02 -10.71 26.29
N PRO A 556 10.73 -10.51 25.98
CA PRO A 556 10.27 -9.31 25.25
C PRO A 556 10.68 -8.02 25.97
N LEU A 557 10.92 -6.93 25.23
CA LEU A 557 11.32 -5.64 25.82
C LEU A 557 10.16 -4.91 26.50
N PHE A 558 8.96 -4.97 25.92
CA PHE A 558 7.78 -4.34 26.49
C PHE A 558 7.26 -5.15 27.68
N SER A 559 6.97 -4.48 28.79
CA SER A 559 6.57 -5.16 30.01
C SER A 559 5.53 -4.39 30.81
N PHE A 560 4.65 -5.12 31.49
CA PHE A 560 3.77 -4.56 32.51
C PHE A 560 4.19 -5.01 33.90
N ALA A 561 4.22 -4.08 34.85
CA ALA A 561 4.55 -4.38 36.24
C ALA A 561 3.28 -4.74 37.03
N ILE A 562 3.31 -5.88 37.73
CA ILE A 562 2.22 -6.35 38.59
C ILE A 562 2.76 -6.55 40.00
N TYR A 563 2.17 -5.86 40.97
CA TYR A 563 2.57 -5.85 42.36
C TYR A 563 1.60 -6.66 43.21
N PHE A 564 2.12 -7.61 43.98
CA PHE A 564 1.39 -8.34 45.00
C PHE A 564 1.70 -7.74 46.36
N THR A 565 0.72 -7.10 46.99
CA THR A 565 0.92 -6.29 48.20
C THR A 565 0.25 -6.85 49.45
N HIS A 566 -0.58 -7.89 49.32
CA HIS A 566 -1.24 -8.49 50.48
C HIS A 566 -0.23 -9.08 51.49
N VAL A 567 -0.45 -8.87 52.78
CA VAL A 567 0.50 -9.31 53.84
C VAL A 567 0.74 -10.82 53.90
N LEU A 568 -0.22 -11.62 53.40
CA LEU A 568 -0.14 -13.08 53.35
C LEU A 568 0.32 -13.63 51.98
N VAL A 569 0.60 -12.76 51.00
CA VAL A 569 1.02 -13.23 49.68
C VAL A 569 2.44 -13.79 49.77
N SER A 570 2.63 -14.98 49.19
CA SER A 570 3.96 -15.56 49.01
C SER A 570 4.13 -15.96 47.56
N ARG A 571 5.37 -15.88 47.08
CA ARG A 571 5.69 -16.18 45.70
C ARG A 571 5.33 -17.61 45.29
N GLU A 572 5.46 -18.58 46.20
CA GLU A 572 5.17 -19.99 45.91
C GLU A 572 3.67 -20.28 45.80
N ARG A 573 2.82 -19.35 46.27
CA ARG A 573 1.37 -19.53 46.32
C ARG A 573 0.64 -18.94 45.12
N VAL A 574 1.27 -18.03 44.39
CA VAL A 574 0.67 -17.45 43.18
C VAL A 574 0.79 -18.45 42.04
N ASP A 575 -0.31 -18.80 41.38
CA ASP A 575 -0.26 -19.55 40.12
C ASP A 575 0.08 -18.58 38.97
N HIS A 576 1.37 -18.50 38.63
CA HIS A 576 1.88 -17.56 37.62
C HIS A 576 1.42 -17.94 36.22
N ARG A 577 1.23 -19.25 35.97
CA ARG A 577 0.81 -19.76 34.68
C ARG A 577 -0.66 -19.44 34.45
N ALA A 578 -1.51 -19.71 35.42
CA ALA A 578 -2.91 -19.38 35.33
C ALA A 578 -3.12 -17.85 35.23
N LEU A 579 -2.31 -17.04 35.93
CA LEU A 579 -2.37 -15.58 35.81
C LEU A 579 -1.99 -15.10 34.40
N TYR A 580 -0.90 -15.63 33.83
CA TYR A 580 -0.50 -15.30 32.47
C TYR A 580 -1.60 -15.61 31.46
N HIS A 581 -2.19 -16.80 31.56
CA HIS A 581 -3.31 -17.21 30.69
C HIS A 581 -4.54 -16.33 30.90
N ALA A 582 -4.87 -15.96 32.14
CA ALA A 582 -5.98 -15.07 32.43
C ALA A 582 -5.80 -13.67 31.82
N LEU A 583 -4.56 -13.19 31.67
CA LEU A 583 -4.22 -11.89 31.11
C LEU A 583 -3.97 -11.89 29.59
N CYS A 584 -3.83 -13.06 28.95
CA CYS A 584 -3.41 -13.18 27.54
C CYS A 584 -4.29 -14.07 26.66
N ASP A 585 -5.08 -15.00 27.20
CA ASP A 585 -5.79 -16.01 26.37
C ASP A 585 -6.95 -15.41 25.56
N SER A 586 -7.57 -14.33 26.04
CA SER A 586 -8.71 -13.68 25.37
C SER A 586 -8.31 -13.00 24.05
N TYR A 587 -7.07 -12.54 23.94
CA TYR A 587 -6.56 -11.75 22.84
C TYR A 587 -5.19 -12.30 22.42
N ARG A 588 -5.19 -13.34 21.57
CA ARG A 588 -3.99 -14.15 21.23
C ARG A 588 -2.97 -13.46 20.32
N ASN A 589 -2.47 -12.26 20.64
CA ASN A 589 -1.69 -11.50 19.65
C ASN A 589 -0.69 -10.45 20.18
N TYR A 590 -0.14 -10.56 21.38
CA TYR A 590 0.90 -9.62 21.83
C TYR A 590 2.06 -10.25 22.59
N ASP A 591 3.27 -9.85 22.20
CA ASP A 591 4.54 -10.36 22.72
C ASP A 591 4.99 -9.49 23.90
N VAL A 592 4.37 -9.70 25.07
CA VAL A 592 4.65 -8.93 26.30
C VAL A 592 5.26 -9.79 27.40
N ARG A 593 5.91 -9.11 28.33
CA ARG A 593 6.42 -9.68 29.58
C ARG A 593 5.69 -9.10 30.78
N PHE A 594 5.44 -9.92 31.80
CA PHE A 594 4.98 -9.44 33.09
C PHE A 594 6.10 -9.49 34.12
N ASP A 595 6.35 -8.35 34.75
CA ASP A 595 7.31 -8.22 35.85
C ASP A 595 6.51 -8.29 37.16
N LEU A 596 6.60 -9.41 37.86
CA LEU A 596 5.83 -9.72 39.07
C LEU A 596 6.65 -9.41 40.33
N TYR A 597 6.20 -8.40 41.08
CA TYR A 597 6.84 -7.94 42.31
C TYR A 597 6.04 -8.38 43.54
N PHE A 598 6.72 -8.93 44.55
CA PHE A 598 6.11 -9.39 45.80
C PHE A 598 6.57 -8.47 46.93
N VAL A 599 5.72 -7.51 47.30
CA VAL A 599 6.05 -6.46 48.27
C VAL A 599 4.94 -6.33 49.33
N PRO A 600 4.86 -7.31 50.27
CA PRO A 600 3.76 -7.36 51.24
C PRO A 600 3.70 -6.12 52.12
N GLY A 601 2.50 -5.58 52.32
CA GLY A 601 2.24 -4.42 53.19
C GLY A 601 2.54 -3.06 52.58
N ILE A 602 2.95 -3.00 51.31
CA ILE A 602 3.24 -1.73 50.61
C ILE A 602 1.96 -1.21 49.94
N GLY A 603 1.66 0.08 50.14
CA GLY A 603 0.57 0.79 49.45
C GLY A 603 0.91 1.17 48.00
N ASP A 604 -0.05 1.75 47.30
CA ASP A 604 0.06 2.24 45.92
C ASP A 604 1.23 3.23 45.71
N GLU A 605 1.36 4.26 46.54
CA GLU A 605 2.50 5.19 46.52
C GLU A 605 3.86 4.50 46.69
N GLY A 606 3.91 3.47 47.53
CA GLY A 606 5.11 2.65 47.69
C GLY A 606 5.43 1.80 46.46
N CYS A 607 4.40 1.32 45.74
CA CYS A 607 4.56 0.63 44.47
C CYS A 607 5.07 1.59 43.37
N ILE A 608 4.53 2.81 43.29
CA ILE A 608 5.01 3.85 42.37
C ILE A 608 6.48 4.20 42.66
N ALA A 609 6.83 4.41 43.93
CA ALA A 609 8.20 4.70 44.35
C ALA A 609 9.16 3.54 44.01
N HIS A 610 8.72 2.29 44.18
CA HIS A 610 9.48 1.11 43.76
C HIS A 610 9.66 1.08 42.24
N TYR A 611 8.59 1.31 41.47
CA TYR A 611 8.62 1.32 39.99
C TYR A 611 9.65 2.32 39.47
N ARG A 612 9.66 3.54 40.01
CA ARG A 612 10.61 4.60 39.63
C ARG A 612 12.06 4.22 39.95
N GLN A 613 12.31 3.60 41.10
CA GLN A 613 13.66 3.14 41.48
C GLN A 613 14.13 2.01 40.57
N GLU A 614 13.24 1.08 40.26
CA GLU A 614 13.51 -0.04 39.35
C GLU A 614 13.82 0.45 37.93
N GLY A 615 13.08 1.46 37.44
CA GLY A 615 13.37 2.12 36.16
C GLY A 615 14.74 2.82 36.14
N ARG A 616 15.14 3.48 37.23
CA ARG A 616 16.49 4.07 37.35
C ARG A 616 17.60 3.02 37.37
N PHE A 617 17.35 1.87 37.99
CA PHE A 617 18.31 0.78 38.11
C PHE A 617 18.50 0.02 36.78
N ARG A 618 17.40 -0.30 36.08
CA ARG A 618 17.41 -1.13 34.86
C ARG A 618 17.56 -0.32 33.57
N GLY A 619 17.35 1.00 33.61
CA GLY A 619 17.48 1.87 32.44
C GLY A 619 16.25 1.84 31.52
N ASP A 620 16.46 2.24 30.26
CA ASP A 620 15.39 2.49 29.27
C ASP A 620 15.48 1.52 28.08
N TYR A 621 14.34 0.93 27.71
CA TYR A 621 14.25 -0.10 26.66
C TYR A 621 14.59 0.44 25.28
N LYS A 622 14.36 1.74 25.05
CA LYS A 622 14.73 2.39 23.79
C LYS A 622 16.24 2.35 23.57
N LYS A 623 17.06 2.41 24.63
CA LYS A 623 18.52 2.28 24.53
C LYS A 623 18.94 0.85 24.20
N GLN A 624 18.29 -0.16 24.79
CA GLN A 624 18.56 -1.56 24.49
C GLN A 624 18.14 -1.91 23.05
N LEU A 625 17.03 -1.35 22.58
CA LEU A 625 16.57 -1.48 21.20
C LEU A 625 17.55 -0.81 20.22
N GLN A 626 18.02 0.39 20.53
CA GLN A 626 19.02 1.10 19.73
C GLN A 626 20.33 0.31 19.65
N ALA A 627 20.81 -0.22 20.77
CA ALA A 627 22.01 -1.07 20.81
C ALA A 627 21.86 -2.34 19.95
N TYR A 628 20.66 -2.94 19.91
CA TYR A 628 20.37 -4.03 18.98
C TYR A 628 20.42 -3.58 17.52
N LYS A 629 19.80 -2.44 17.19
CA LYS A 629 19.79 -1.87 15.83
C LYS A 629 21.21 -1.56 15.32
N GLU A 630 22.11 -1.17 16.22
CA GLU A 630 23.53 -0.88 15.92
C GLU A 630 24.42 -2.14 15.90
N SER A 631 23.92 -3.29 16.35
CA SER A 631 24.70 -4.54 16.42
C SER A 631 24.86 -5.23 15.06
N SER A 632 26.05 -5.79 14.82
CA SER A 632 26.34 -6.58 13.61
C SER A 632 25.45 -7.82 13.52
N ARG A 633 25.15 -8.29 12.31
CA ARG A 633 24.39 -9.54 12.09
C ARG A 633 25.09 -10.79 12.65
N TYR A 634 26.40 -10.73 12.87
CA TYR A 634 27.21 -11.84 13.40
C TYR A 634 27.48 -11.73 14.91
N ASP A 635 26.98 -10.69 15.57
CA ASP A 635 27.15 -10.53 17.02
C ASP A 635 26.20 -11.49 17.76
N VAL A 636 26.79 -12.52 18.37
CA VAL A 636 26.13 -13.30 19.42
C VAL A 636 26.25 -12.51 20.73
N SER A 637 25.17 -12.44 21.50
CA SER A 637 25.14 -11.64 22.74
C SER A 637 26.26 -12.07 23.72
N PRO A 638 27.08 -11.14 24.24
CA PRO A 638 28.06 -11.44 25.28
C PRO A 638 27.34 -11.58 26.62
N GLY A 639 27.28 -12.81 27.15
CA GLY A 639 27.21 -13.13 28.59
C GLY A 639 26.03 -12.59 29.42
N VAL A 640 25.44 -13.51 30.19
CA VAL A 640 24.50 -13.28 31.30
C VAL A 640 24.84 -12.02 32.12
N GLY A 641 23.94 -11.03 32.24
CA GLY A 641 24.17 -9.93 33.18
C GLY A 641 23.18 -8.76 33.20
N PHE A 642 22.60 -8.35 32.06
CA PHE A 642 21.71 -7.18 32.06
C PHE A 642 20.24 -7.57 32.03
N LEU A 643 19.53 -7.18 33.09
CA LEU A 643 18.08 -7.27 33.15
C LEU A 643 17.49 -6.36 32.07
N PRO A 644 16.42 -6.77 31.37
CA PRO A 644 15.74 -5.88 30.45
C PRO A 644 15.26 -4.64 31.21
N SER A 645 15.25 -3.48 30.60
CA SER A 645 14.75 -2.21 31.18
C SER A 645 13.25 -2.20 31.50
N MET A 646 12.81 -1.14 32.20
CA MET A 646 11.40 -0.84 32.48
C MET A 646 10.78 0.08 31.40
N VAL A 647 9.46 0.04 31.24
CA VAL A 647 8.72 0.98 30.38
C VAL A 647 8.61 2.33 31.10
N HIS A 648 9.09 3.40 30.48
CA HIS A 648 9.10 4.74 31.10
C HIS A 648 7.88 5.59 30.72
N ASP A 649 7.13 5.19 29.70
CA ASP A 649 6.03 5.97 29.16
C ASP A 649 4.94 5.07 28.57
N TYR A 650 3.71 5.25 29.05
CA TYR A 650 2.46 4.67 28.54
C TYR A 650 1.49 5.74 28.02
N SER A 651 1.94 6.99 27.88
CA SER A 651 1.10 8.17 27.58
C SER A 651 0.41 8.15 26.22
N ASP A 652 0.83 7.26 25.31
CA ASP A 652 0.12 7.00 24.05
C ASP A 652 -1.34 6.55 24.27
N THR A 653 -1.72 6.20 25.51
CA THR A 653 -3.03 5.66 25.88
C THR A 653 -3.80 6.47 26.94
N GLY A 654 -3.28 7.60 27.40
CA GLY A 654 -3.98 8.40 28.41
C GLY A 654 -3.20 9.60 28.96
N PHE A 655 -3.74 10.20 30.03
CA PHE A 655 -3.20 11.43 30.64
C PHE A 655 -1.95 11.22 31.50
N TYR A 656 -1.48 9.99 31.66
CA TYR A 656 -0.42 9.59 32.59
C TYR A 656 0.70 8.84 31.86
N ARG A 657 1.95 9.08 32.27
CA ARG A 657 3.13 8.40 31.72
C ARG A 657 3.38 7.04 32.35
N GLY A 658 3.01 6.87 33.62
CA GLY A 658 3.25 5.66 34.39
C GLY A 658 2.00 4.79 34.50
N LEU A 659 2.18 3.48 34.36
CA LEU A 659 1.14 2.47 34.60
C LEU A 659 1.73 1.26 35.33
N LEU A 660 1.05 0.80 36.37
CA LEU A 660 1.29 -0.48 37.03
C LEU A 660 -0.02 -1.09 37.51
N PHE A 661 0.00 -2.40 37.80
CA PHE A 661 -1.14 -3.11 38.37
C PHE A 661 -0.83 -3.60 39.79
N ILE A 662 -1.83 -3.58 40.67
CA ILE A 662 -1.72 -4.05 42.06
C ILE A 662 -2.76 -5.15 42.33
N CYS A 663 -2.31 -6.27 42.87
CA CYS A 663 -3.14 -7.28 43.51
C CYS A 663 -3.07 -7.09 45.03
N PRO A 664 -4.07 -6.40 45.64
CA PRO A 664 -4.10 -6.19 47.08
C PRO A 664 -4.65 -7.41 47.84
N GLU A 665 -5.20 -8.39 47.12
CA GLU A 665 -5.81 -9.60 47.68
C GLU A 665 -4.75 -10.70 47.89
N PRO A 666 -5.00 -11.67 48.80
CA PRO A 666 -4.07 -12.79 49.02
C PRO A 666 -3.86 -13.67 47.79
N GLU A 667 -4.88 -13.75 46.92
CA GLU A 667 -4.89 -14.54 45.68
C GLU A 667 -5.54 -13.73 44.56
N TRP A 668 -4.93 -13.74 43.36
CA TRP A 668 -5.44 -12.99 42.21
C TRP A 668 -6.74 -13.59 41.63
N ASN A 669 -6.91 -14.91 41.76
CA ASN A 669 -8.08 -15.68 41.30
C ASN A 669 -9.15 -15.83 42.40
N GLY A 670 -9.14 -14.94 43.40
CA GLY A 670 -10.17 -14.89 44.44
C GLY A 670 -11.55 -14.52 43.88
N ASN A 671 -12.54 -14.38 44.77
CA ASN A 671 -13.98 -14.30 44.42
C ASN A 671 -14.39 -13.27 43.34
N GLN A 672 -13.59 -12.23 43.06
CA GLN A 672 -13.89 -11.21 42.06
C GLN A 672 -12.93 -11.16 40.87
N GLU A 673 -11.78 -11.84 40.92
CA GLU A 673 -10.76 -11.84 39.85
C GLU A 673 -10.45 -10.43 39.31
N THR A 674 -10.00 -9.52 40.18
CA THR A 674 -9.74 -8.12 39.84
C THR A 674 -8.32 -7.70 40.20
N LEU A 675 -7.73 -6.75 39.47
CA LEU A 675 -6.56 -6.01 39.91
C LEU A 675 -6.86 -4.50 39.92
N TRP A 676 -6.05 -3.74 40.65
CA TRP A 676 -6.10 -2.28 40.62
C TRP A 676 -5.12 -1.78 39.56
N SER A 677 -5.59 -0.92 38.66
CA SER A 677 -4.72 -0.11 37.82
C SER A 677 -4.29 1.13 38.60
N VAL A 678 -3.02 1.48 38.49
CA VAL A 678 -2.48 2.73 39.04
C VAL A 678 -1.81 3.48 37.91
N GLN A 679 -2.42 4.57 37.48
CA GLN A 679 -1.89 5.51 36.50
C GLN A 679 -1.25 6.69 37.23
N PHE A 680 -0.02 7.08 36.90
CA PHE A 680 0.73 8.11 37.64
C PHE A 680 1.64 8.92 36.72
N ASP A 681 2.16 10.05 37.20
CA ASP A 681 2.97 11.00 36.41
C ASP A 681 2.19 11.64 35.24
N PRO A 682 1.30 12.62 35.51
CA PRO A 682 0.47 13.22 34.48
C PRO A 682 1.30 13.96 33.41
N VAL A 683 0.86 13.85 32.16
CA VAL A 683 1.49 14.52 31.00
C VAL A 683 1.13 16.00 31.03
N ARG A 684 2.08 16.87 31.41
CA ARG A 684 1.91 18.32 31.29
C ARG A 684 2.02 18.71 29.82
N GLN A 685 0.94 19.17 29.20
CA GLN A 685 0.99 19.72 27.85
C GLN A 685 1.85 21.00 27.87
N ALA A 686 2.91 21.01 27.09
CA ALA A 686 3.77 22.18 26.95
C ALA A 686 3.15 23.12 25.91
N GLY A 687 2.35 24.07 26.38
CA GLY A 687 2.00 25.29 25.65
C GLY A 687 0.74 25.21 24.81
N ASP A 688 -0.40 25.53 25.43
CA ASP A 688 -1.36 26.43 24.79
C ASP A 688 -1.84 27.42 25.85
N SER A 689 -1.35 28.65 25.74
CA SER A 689 -1.73 29.80 26.56
C SER A 689 -3.15 30.24 26.20
N THR A 690 -4.14 29.43 26.54
CA THR A 690 -5.53 29.87 26.63
C THR A 690 -6.06 29.38 27.96
N GLU A 691 -6.28 30.32 28.87
CA GLU A 691 -6.87 30.12 30.19
C GLU A 691 -8.20 29.36 30.07
N SER A 692 -8.14 28.03 30.11
CA SER A 692 -9.27 27.19 30.46
C SER A 692 -9.03 26.68 31.88
N SER A 693 -9.95 27.01 32.78
CA SER A 693 -9.85 26.83 34.23
C SER A 693 -9.87 25.37 34.71
N ASP A 694 -9.77 24.40 33.81
CA ASP A 694 -9.96 22.97 34.12
C ASP A 694 -8.65 22.15 34.05
N GLU A 695 -7.54 22.72 33.60
CA GLU A 695 -6.23 22.03 33.58
C GLU A 695 -5.53 21.96 34.95
N GLU A 696 -6.01 22.69 35.96
CA GLU A 696 -5.37 22.77 37.29
C GLU A 696 -5.64 21.58 38.23
N ASN A 697 -6.48 20.60 37.85
CA ASN A 697 -6.92 19.54 38.77
C ASN A 697 -6.75 18.09 38.25
N ILE A 698 -5.73 17.80 37.43
CA ILE A 698 -5.38 16.40 37.14
C ILE A 698 -4.77 15.76 38.41
N PRO A 699 -5.36 14.69 38.98
CA PRO A 699 -4.81 14.03 40.16
C PRO A 699 -3.38 13.54 39.93
N LEU A 700 -2.53 13.57 40.96
CA LEU A 700 -1.13 13.11 40.88
C LEU A 700 -1.00 11.65 40.43
N HIS A 701 -1.98 10.82 40.79
CA HIS A 701 -2.18 9.47 40.29
C HIS A 701 -3.67 9.11 40.35
N CYS A 702 -4.10 8.16 39.52
CA CYS A 702 -5.46 7.64 39.44
C CYS A 702 -5.45 6.13 39.72
N ILE A 703 -6.34 5.67 40.59
CA ILE A 703 -6.47 4.25 40.95
C ILE A 703 -7.86 3.76 40.61
N GLN A 704 -7.96 2.71 39.82
CA GLN A 704 -9.22 2.10 39.43
C GLN A 704 -9.14 0.58 39.57
N ARG A 705 -10.26 -0.07 39.89
CA ARG A 705 -10.30 -1.52 40.10
C ARG A 705 -10.98 -2.18 38.91
N HIS A 706 -10.24 -2.98 38.15
CA HIS A 706 -10.76 -3.58 36.92
C HIS A 706 -10.88 -5.12 37.04
N PRO A 707 -11.86 -5.73 36.35
CA PRO A 707 -11.86 -7.17 36.12
C PRO A 707 -10.60 -7.60 35.35
N ILE A 708 -10.09 -8.80 35.61
CA ILE A 708 -8.90 -9.31 34.89
C ILE A 708 -9.23 -9.59 33.43
N ASN A 709 -10.39 -10.20 33.16
CA ASN A 709 -10.87 -10.52 31.81
C ASN A 709 -12.40 -10.61 31.76
N ASP A 710 -12.95 -10.88 30.57
CA ASP A 710 -14.40 -11.02 30.32
C ASP A 710 -15.05 -12.19 31.09
N ARG A 711 -14.25 -13.14 31.61
CA ARG A 711 -14.75 -14.27 32.43
C ARG A 711 -14.83 -13.94 33.91
N SER A 712 -14.24 -12.81 34.33
CA SER A 712 -14.28 -12.37 35.71
C SER A 712 -15.72 -12.05 36.13
N ARG A 713 -16.11 -12.47 37.34
CA ARG A 713 -17.50 -12.31 37.83
C ARG A 713 -17.97 -10.86 37.96
N ARG A 714 -17.03 -9.91 37.97
CA ARG A 714 -17.29 -8.46 38.04
C ARG A 714 -17.41 -7.81 36.66
N TYR A 715 -17.23 -8.56 35.57
CA TYR A 715 -17.39 -8.02 34.23
C TYR A 715 -18.89 -7.78 33.95
N GLU A 716 -19.27 -6.52 33.76
CA GLU A 716 -20.67 -6.09 33.56
C GLU A 716 -21.06 -6.00 32.08
N GLY A 717 -20.23 -6.48 31.15
CA GLY A 717 -20.46 -6.42 29.70
C GLY A 717 -19.87 -5.17 29.04
N TYR A 718 -20.29 -4.88 27.81
CA TYR A 718 -19.72 -3.79 26.99
C TYR A 718 -19.91 -2.37 27.57
N ASP A 719 -20.88 -2.19 28.45
CA ASP A 719 -21.16 -0.90 29.12
C ASP A 719 -20.42 -0.75 30.47
N GLY A 720 -19.67 -1.79 30.90
CA GLY A 720 -18.92 -1.81 32.15
C GLY A 720 -17.46 -1.35 32.04
N GLU A 721 -16.72 -1.46 33.15
CA GLU A 721 -15.28 -1.14 33.18
C GLU A 721 -14.49 -2.08 32.25
N CYS A 722 -13.59 -1.51 31.44
CA CYS A 722 -12.72 -2.27 30.54
C CYS A 722 -11.83 -3.23 31.36
N PRO A 723 -11.78 -4.54 31.00
CA PRO A 723 -10.94 -5.50 31.69
C PRO A 723 -9.46 -5.30 31.38
N ILE A 724 -8.61 -5.80 32.26
CA ILE A 724 -7.16 -5.59 32.23
C ILE A 724 -6.51 -6.30 31.05
N ASP A 725 -6.93 -7.52 30.71
CA ASP A 725 -6.41 -8.26 29.56
C ASP A 725 -6.60 -7.48 28.25
N ARG A 726 -7.76 -6.87 28.06
CA ARG A 726 -8.07 -6.01 26.92
C ARG A 726 -7.22 -4.75 26.94
N TRP A 727 -7.07 -4.11 28.09
CA TRP A 727 -6.28 -2.88 28.18
C TRP A 727 -4.79 -3.12 27.94
N ILE A 728 -4.25 -4.22 28.45
CA ILE A 728 -2.89 -4.71 28.16
C ILE A 728 -2.75 -5.00 26.66
N SER A 729 -3.72 -5.71 26.07
CA SER A 729 -3.74 -6.02 24.63
C SER A 729 -3.71 -4.75 23.79
N ASP A 730 -4.57 -3.79 24.12
CA ASP A 730 -4.68 -2.52 23.42
C ASP A 730 -3.33 -1.80 23.51
N ILE A 731 -2.83 -1.50 24.72
CA ILE A 731 -1.53 -0.82 24.93
C ILE A 731 -0.39 -1.54 24.21
N ALA A 732 -0.29 -2.87 24.33
CA ALA A 732 0.76 -3.65 23.71
C ALA A 732 0.70 -3.61 22.18
N SER A 733 -0.50 -3.50 21.59
CA SER A 733 -0.68 -3.41 20.14
C SER A 733 -0.06 -2.15 19.54
N TRP A 734 -0.13 -1.00 20.24
CA TRP A 734 0.50 0.27 19.81
C TRP A 734 2.01 0.17 19.69
N HIS A 735 2.65 -0.65 20.54
CA HIS A 735 4.10 -0.83 20.55
C HIS A 735 4.56 -2.10 19.82
N ARG A 736 3.62 -2.90 19.30
CA ARG A 736 3.89 -4.21 18.70
C ARG A 736 4.81 -4.08 17.50
N GLU A 737 4.53 -3.14 16.61
CA GLU A 737 5.29 -2.97 15.37
C GLU A 737 6.76 -2.64 15.65
N GLU A 738 7.00 -1.76 16.64
CA GLU A 738 8.35 -1.32 17.00
C GLU A 738 9.18 -2.42 17.68
N LEU A 739 8.55 -3.27 18.50
CA LEU A 739 9.25 -4.13 19.44
C LEU A 739 9.27 -5.61 19.04
N ARG A 740 8.24 -6.10 18.33
CA ARG A 740 8.10 -7.52 17.95
C ARG A 740 9.18 -7.95 16.95
N GLY A 741 9.35 -7.20 15.86
CA GLY A 741 10.32 -7.52 14.81
C GLY A 741 11.75 -7.65 15.33
N PRO A 742 12.26 -6.65 16.09
CA PRO A 742 13.57 -6.73 16.74
C PRO A 742 13.72 -7.92 17.69
N TRP A 743 12.72 -8.19 18.54
CA TRP A 743 12.74 -9.32 19.48
C TRP A 743 12.77 -10.69 18.78
N LEU A 744 11.96 -10.89 17.74
CA LEU A 744 11.97 -12.12 16.95
C LEU A 744 13.32 -12.32 16.23
N LYS A 745 13.86 -11.25 15.64
CA LYS A 745 15.16 -11.30 14.95
C LYS A 745 16.31 -11.56 15.94
N ALA A 746 16.30 -10.95 17.12
CA ALA A 746 17.28 -11.22 18.19
C ALA A 746 17.17 -12.68 18.70
N THR A 747 15.95 -13.18 18.89
CA THR A 747 15.68 -14.57 19.27
C THR A 747 16.24 -15.54 18.22
N ARG A 748 16.01 -15.29 16.92
CA ARG A 748 16.58 -16.09 15.82
C ARG A 748 18.10 -16.05 15.74
N ARG A 749 18.73 -14.94 16.16
CA ARG A 749 20.20 -14.83 16.31
C ARG A 749 20.76 -15.57 17.53
N GLY A 750 19.91 -16.23 18.33
CA GLY A 750 20.32 -16.95 19.53
C GLY A 750 20.65 -16.05 20.72
N TRP A 751 20.15 -14.81 20.75
CA TRP A 751 20.34 -13.94 21.90
C TRP A 751 19.60 -14.49 23.12
N GLN A 752 20.23 -14.42 24.29
CA GLN A 752 19.65 -14.85 25.57
C GLN A 752 19.29 -13.68 26.49
N SER A 753 19.86 -12.50 26.24
CA SER A 753 19.62 -11.25 26.98
C SER A 753 19.80 -10.03 26.06
N TRP A 754 19.22 -8.90 26.46
CA TRP A 754 19.43 -7.60 25.82
C TRP A 754 20.73 -6.96 26.35
N ARG A 755 21.44 -6.23 25.48
CA ARG A 755 22.70 -5.52 25.82
C ARG A 755 22.45 -4.26 26.64
#